data_AF-A0A167BBY8-F1
#
_entry.id   AF-A0A167BBY8-F1
#
_cell.length_a   1.000
_cell.length_b   1.000
_cell.length_c   1.000
_cell.angle_alpha   90.00
_cell.angle_beta   90.00
_cell.angle_gamma   90.00
#
_symmetry.space_group_name_H-M   'P 1'
#
loop_
_entity.id
_entity.type
_entity.pdbx_description
1 polymer ?
#
loop_
_entity_poly.entity_id
_entity_poly.type
_entity_poly.pdbx_seq_one_letter_code
_entity_poly.pdbx_strand_id
1 'polypeptide(L)'
;MKLKKAIAIIICFTLVCTVLTVQSEVSAASSYESIDSITLKESPTSIGEGWTLDSSYSSNPPYAYAKGNGEYIAVGPYGSVMRSTDGRNWKALSKFGNYQLTTIAWDGTKYVMFGANTEYENAANHATSEAFISTDGLQWKRVNFDLGEAIHYLVWGNNKFVAVGREHVFTSSDGENWTQTLTLEVQYGSHPIQYVNDTYFIYGYEEKKVYTSKDGLKWTGKALDSKASINDMVWVKDHYLGVGNGIYTSKDGVSWTKQSKSPANVRLSSIVTNGKVYITVGTDESNKNWSYTSTDGVTWKKYDPSNLQVNIYAMYPVDGGFAGIGSNKLQSQIADGTYAIYTKDGINWSYKLAGTSMGGDFGGIATNGKRTVAVGLQASIVYTDNGVNWHSANPFTSDERIGRTNLFDVAWGANKFVAVGNGGVYVSSNGISWKKAKVSFSSEYGSLRDILWTGKFFVASDQVNGVYTSKDGLSWTKVNSVSDNWLTSMVWDGERVIATFQVYNNGNQYTKIMQTKNGRDWSMLAKLDVIVAELGWNGERYIAYYPYNSSIMWISKDGKQWSKANVNLDDNDRFEFVKSFDGYFFAFNDSLQEVNGDYTTYNAYYTSKDGLQWKEVAIPDKYSGQEIFGNEMMLDGIEAYGKYIFVGAYGQIMYTDELQLGI
;
A
#
# COMPACT_ATOMS: atom_id res chain seq x y z
N MET A 1 13.87 0.30 -62.13
CA MET A 1 12.64 -0.54 -62.26
C MET A 1 12.79 -1.71 -61.28
N LYS A 2 11.77 -1.98 -60.46
CA LYS A 2 11.71 -2.95 -59.32
C LYS A 2 12.40 -2.43 -58.04
N LEU A 3 11.68 -1.88 -57.05
CA LEU A 3 10.72 -2.47 -56.10
C LEU A 3 11.36 -3.52 -55.16
N LYS A 4 11.84 -3.08 -53.99
CA LYS A 4 11.73 -3.83 -52.73
C LYS A 4 11.40 -2.86 -51.60
N LYS A 5 10.21 -3.03 -51.04
CA LYS A 5 9.73 -2.42 -49.80
C LYS A 5 10.60 -2.93 -48.65
N ALA A 6 11.13 -2.03 -47.83
CA ALA A 6 11.48 -2.32 -46.44
C ALA A 6 10.62 -1.37 -45.60
N ILE A 7 9.58 -1.95 -44.99
CA ILE A 7 8.75 -1.30 -43.98
C ILE A 7 9.65 -1.16 -42.75
N ALA A 8 10.13 0.05 -42.46
CA ALA A 8 10.75 0.34 -41.18
C ALA A 8 9.62 0.59 -40.18
N ILE A 9 9.27 -0.45 -39.42
CA ILE A 9 8.45 -0.36 -38.22
C ILE A 9 9.28 0.44 -37.20
N ILE A 10 8.89 1.69 -36.94
CA ILE A 10 9.41 2.47 -35.82
C ILE A 10 8.78 1.87 -34.56
N ILE A 11 9.54 1.00 -33.87
CA ILE A 11 9.21 0.55 -32.52
C ILE A 11 9.56 1.71 -31.59
N CYS A 12 8.54 2.40 -31.08
CA CYS A 12 8.67 3.29 -29.93
C CYS A 12 9.20 2.46 -28.75
N PHE A 13 10.41 2.76 -28.28
CA PHE A 13 10.81 2.41 -26.92
C PHE A 13 10.03 3.31 -25.96
N THR A 14 8.85 2.84 -25.56
CA THR A 14 8.32 3.15 -24.24
C THR A 14 9.29 2.54 -23.23
N LEU A 15 10.04 3.37 -22.50
CA LEU A 15 10.54 2.93 -21.20
C LEU A 15 9.34 2.92 -20.26
N VAL A 16 8.52 1.88 -20.41
CA VAL A 16 7.80 1.31 -19.29
C VAL A 16 8.91 0.92 -18.32
N CYS A 17 8.82 1.31 -17.05
CA CYS A 17 9.39 0.48 -15.99
C CYS A 17 8.62 -0.86 -16.00
N THR A 18 8.80 -1.65 -17.06
CA THR A 18 8.85 -3.08 -16.91
C THR A 18 10.16 -3.28 -16.20
N VAL A 19 10.07 -3.70 -14.93
CA VAL A 19 11.08 -4.57 -14.38
C VAL A 19 11.30 -5.64 -15.45
N LEU A 20 12.39 -5.52 -16.20
CA LEU A 20 12.95 -6.68 -16.86
C LEU A 20 13.35 -7.57 -15.70
N THR A 21 12.44 -8.46 -15.30
CA THR A 21 12.85 -9.72 -14.72
C THR A 21 13.69 -10.35 -15.81
N VAL A 22 14.99 -10.07 -15.78
CA VAL A 22 15.94 -11.12 -16.08
C VAL A 22 15.52 -12.22 -15.11
N GLN A 23 14.76 -13.20 -15.60
CA GLN A 23 14.84 -14.54 -15.05
C GLN A 23 16.28 -15.00 -15.33
N SER A 24 17.24 -14.38 -14.65
CA SER A 24 18.30 -15.17 -14.07
C SER A 24 17.53 -16.10 -13.14
N GLU A 25 17.74 -17.39 -13.29
CA GLU A 25 17.64 -18.29 -12.15
C GLU A 25 18.55 -17.67 -11.07
N VAL A 26 18.01 -16.72 -10.30
CA VAL A 26 18.69 -16.15 -9.16
C VAL A 26 18.67 -17.28 -8.16
N SER A 27 19.87 -17.81 -7.94
CA SER A 27 20.19 -18.73 -6.87
C SER A 27 19.42 -18.37 -5.61
N ALA A 28 18.85 -19.40 -4.99
CA ALA A 28 18.27 -19.34 -3.66
C ALA A 28 19.12 -18.52 -2.67
N ALA A 29 18.41 -17.81 -1.79
CA ALA A 29 18.87 -17.31 -0.50
C ALA A 29 19.87 -16.13 -0.49
N SER A 30 19.34 -14.91 -0.46
CA SER A 30 19.73 -13.99 0.62
C SER A 30 18.74 -14.19 1.77
N SER A 31 18.99 -15.19 2.62
CA SER A 31 18.27 -15.29 3.89
C SER A 31 18.74 -14.13 4.76
N TYR A 32 17.86 -13.18 5.05
CA TYR A 32 18.12 -12.16 6.07
C TYR A 32 18.38 -12.84 7.42
N GLU A 33 19.06 -12.14 8.33
CA GLU A 33 19.24 -12.67 9.68
C GLU A 33 17.88 -12.92 10.33
N SER A 34 17.72 -14.11 10.91
CA SER A 34 16.50 -14.45 11.63
C SER A 34 16.35 -13.56 12.86
N ILE A 35 15.12 -13.17 13.17
CA ILE A 35 14.81 -12.40 14.37
C ILE A 35 14.60 -13.35 15.55
N ASP A 36 15.43 -13.30 16.58
CA ASP A 36 15.24 -14.12 17.79
C ASP A 36 14.08 -13.61 18.66
N SER A 37 13.92 -12.29 18.75
CA SER A 37 12.80 -11.65 19.44
C SER A 37 12.57 -10.24 18.92
N ILE A 38 11.32 -9.78 18.99
CA ILE A 38 10.93 -8.43 18.59
C ILE A 38 9.82 -7.91 19.49
N THR A 39 9.90 -6.63 19.83
CA THR A 39 8.82 -5.91 20.52
C THR A 39 8.19 -4.92 19.54
N LEU A 40 6.94 -5.17 19.19
CA LEU A 40 6.18 -4.30 18.31
C LEU A 40 5.67 -3.06 19.06
N LYS A 41 5.69 -1.92 18.41
CA LYS A 41 5.23 -0.63 18.95
C LYS A 41 4.04 -0.11 18.16
N GLU A 42 3.10 0.54 18.84
CA GLU A 42 2.04 1.30 18.15
C GLU A 42 2.61 2.61 17.57
N SER A 43 2.14 2.98 16.39
CA SER A 43 2.39 4.31 15.83
C SER A 43 1.45 5.38 16.40
N PRO A 44 1.90 6.64 16.53
CA PRO A 44 3.24 7.14 16.22
C PRO A 44 4.30 6.79 17.30
N THR A 45 5.55 6.62 16.89
CA THR A 45 6.69 6.29 17.77
C THR A 45 7.83 7.32 17.62
N SER A 46 8.42 7.73 18.74
CA SER A 46 9.64 8.56 18.73
C SER A 46 10.82 7.73 18.22
N ILE A 47 11.53 8.24 17.21
CA ILE A 47 12.75 7.63 16.67
C ILE A 47 14.02 8.27 17.25
N GLY A 48 13.88 9.33 18.06
CA GLY A 48 14.99 10.04 18.71
C GLY A 48 15.18 11.46 18.14
N GLU A 49 16.02 12.26 18.80
CA GLU A 49 16.42 13.61 18.33
C GLU A 49 15.26 14.56 17.96
N GLY A 50 14.10 14.40 18.62
CA GLY A 50 12.90 15.20 18.34
C GLY A 50 12.02 14.68 17.19
N TRP A 51 12.47 13.66 16.47
CA TRP A 51 11.71 13.05 15.38
C TRP A 51 10.71 12.01 15.87
N THR A 52 9.55 12.03 15.21
CA THR A 52 8.49 11.04 15.37
C THR A 52 8.12 10.43 14.03
N LEU A 53 8.00 9.11 13.99
CA LEU A 53 7.50 8.34 12.85
C LEU A 53 6.08 7.86 13.13
N ASP A 54 5.14 8.23 12.27
CA ASP A 54 3.81 7.66 12.21
C ASP A 54 3.71 6.72 11.00
N SER A 55 3.70 5.41 11.30
CA SER A 55 3.49 4.35 10.32
C SER A 55 2.10 3.72 10.41
N SER A 56 1.11 4.43 10.99
CA SER A 56 -0.26 3.92 11.19
C SER A 56 -0.95 3.48 9.89
N TYR A 57 -0.48 3.97 8.74
CA TYR A 57 -0.97 3.63 7.41
C TYR A 57 -0.01 2.75 6.61
N SER A 58 1.10 2.27 7.19
CA SER A 58 2.05 1.36 6.55
C SER A 58 1.67 -0.10 6.79
N SER A 59 0.55 -0.56 6.21
CA SER A 59 0.12 -1.96 6.38
C SER A 59 -0.44 -2.55 5.10
N ASN A 60 0.08 -3.71 4.71
CA ASN A 60 -0.45 -4.50 3.62
C ASN A 60 -1.67 -5.32 4.06
N PRO A 61 -2.53 -5.76 3.12
CA PRO A 61 -3.65 -6.64 3.40
C PRO A 61 -3.18 -7.90 4.13
N PRO A 62 -3.73 -8.20 5.32
CA PRO A 62 -3.29 -9.35 6.08
C PRO A 62 -3.72 -10.65 5.41
N TYR A 63 -2.89 -11.68 5.54
CA TYR A 63 -3.19 -13.05 5.12
C TYR A 63 -4.05 -13.78 6.16
N ALA A 64 -3.85 -13.48 7.44
CA ALA A 64 -4.53 -14.14 8.54
C ALA A 64 -4.81 -13.19 9.70
N TYR A 65 -5.73 -13.60 10.57
CA TYR A 65 -6.01 -12.93 11.83
C TYR A 65 -6.36 -13.93 12.92
N ALA A 66 -6.15 -13.54 14.18
CA ALA A 66 -6.55 -14.29 15.35
C ALA A 66 -7.21 -13.36 16.38
N LYS A 67 -8.31 -13.82 17.00
CA LYS A 67 -8.90 -13.18 18.17
C LYS A 67 -8.39 -13.88 19.43
N GLY A 68 -7.76 -13.13 20.33
CA GLY A 68 -7.15 -13.63 21.55
C GLY A 68 -6.98 -12.50 22.56
N ASN A 69 -6.81 -12.80 23.84
CA ASN A 69 -6.52 -11.79 24.87
C ASN A 69 -7.43 -10.53 24.89
N GLY A 70 -8.69 -10.62 24.41
CA GLY A 70 -9.59 -9.48 24.30
C GLY A 70 -9.39 -8.57 23.08
N GLU A 71 -8.51 -8.92 22.15
CA GLU A 71 -8.21 -8.17 20.93
C GLU A 71 -8.10 -9.08 19.69
N TYR A 72 -7.90 -8.46 18.54
CA TYR A 72 -7.67 -9.08 17.25
C TYR A 72 -6.27 -8.68 16.78
N ILE A 73 -5.48 -9.65 16.32
CA ILE A 73 -4.19 -9.44 15.66
C ILE A 73 -4.33 -9.95 14.23
N ALA A 74 -3.90 -9.16 13.25
CA ALA A 74 -3.84 -9.53 11.84
C ALA A 74 -2.40 -9.42 11.33
N VAL A 75 -2.00 -10.36 10.49
CA VAL A 75 -0.61 -10.52 10.05
C VAL A 75 -0.57 -10.75 8.53
N GLY A 76 0.49 -10.28 7.88
CA GLY A 76 0.59 -10.37 6.43
C GLY A 76 1.98 -10.09 5.87
N PRO A 77 2.04 -9.71 4.59
CA PRO A 77 3.31 -9.60 3.89
C PRO A 77 4.12 -8.38 4.32
N TYR A 78 5.45 -8.45 4.12
CA TYR A 78 6.41 -7.39 4.42
C TYR A 78 6.37 -6.92 5.88
N GLY A 79 6.23 -7.86 6.81
CA GLY A 79 6.21 -7.63 8.24
C GLY A 79 4.95 -6.91 8.73
N SER A 80 3.88 -6.87 7.93
CA SER A 80 2.64 -6.18 8.29
C SER A 80 1.99 -6.86 9.50
N VAL A 81 1.85 -6.11 10.60
CA VAL A 81 1.10 -6.53 11.79
C VAL A 81 0.13 -5.42 12.18
N MET A 82 -1.12 -5.78 12.41
CA MET A 82 -2.18 -4.85 12.80
C MET A 82 -2.91 -5.39 14.02
N ARG A 83 -3.43 -4.50 14.86
CA ARG A 83 -4.28 -4.88 16.00
C ARG A 83 -5.56 -4.09 16.11
N SER A 84 -6.57 -4.68 16.75
CA SER A 84 -7.87 -4.06 17.00
C SER A 84 -8.53 -4.62 18.26
N THR A 85 -9.08 -3.77 19.12
CA THR A 85 -9.84 -4.22 20.31
C THR A 85 -11.31 -4.53 20.01
N ASP A 86 -11.85 -4.00 18.90
CA ASP A 86 -13.26 -4.14 18.52
C ASP A 86 -13.46 -4.89 17.18
N GLY A 87 -12.37 -5.27 16.52
CA GLY A 87 -12.36 -5.90 15.21
C GLY A 87 -12.75 -4.97 14.06
N ARG A 88 -12.95 -3.67 14.32
CA ARG A 88 -13.41 -2.67 13.32
C ARG A 88 -12.39 -1.57 13.13
N ASN A 89 -11.79 -1.10 14.21
CA ASN A 89 -10.80 -0.05 14.22
C ASN A 89 -9.43 -0.70 14.38
N TRP A 90 -8.72 -0.81 13.25
CA TRP A 90 -7.40 -1.40 13.19
C TRP A 90 -6.32 -0.33 13.28
N LYS A 91 -5.24 -0.66 13.99
CA LYS A 91 -4.01 0.12 14.06
C LYS A 91 -2.85 -0.72 13.56
N ALA A 92 -2.00 -0.16 12.69
CA ALA A 92 -0.73 -0.78 12.35
C ALA A 92 0.24 -0.74 13.54
N LEU A 93 1.03 -1.79 13.68
CA LEU A 93 2.20 -1.83 14.55
C LEU A 93 3.47 -1.64 13.73
N SER A 94 4.61 -1.41 14.39
CA SER A 94 5.93 -1.44 13.75
C SER A 94 6.12 -2.73 12.94
N LYS A 95 6.88 -2.66 11.84
CA LYS A 95 7.14 -3.81 10.96
C LYS A 95 7.79 -4.97 11.72
N PHE A 96 7.42 -6.18 11.33
CA PHE A 96 8.04 -7.43 11.77
C PHE A 96 9.20 -7.82 10.83
N GLY A 97 10.24 -6.96 10.77
CA GLY A 97 11.34 -7.12 9.83
C GLY A 97 10.90 -7.40 8.38
N ASN A 98 11.62 -8.27 7.68
CA ASN A 98 11.37 -8.67 6.28
C ASN A 98 10.50 -9.92 6.14
N TYR A 99 9.69 -10.26 7.15
CA TYR A 99 8.93 -11.50 7.12
C TYR A 99 7.68 -11.43 6.26
N GLN A 100 7.43 -12.51 5.52
CA GLN A 100 6.13 -12.81 4.93
C GLN A 100 5.33 -13.61 5.96
N LEU A 101 4.52 -12.93 6.79
CA LEU A 101 3.76 -13.55 7.88
C LEU A 101 2.49 -14.20 7.33
N THR A 102 2.44 -15.53 7.33
CA THR A 102 1.43 -16.29 6.59
C THR A 102 0.19 -16.62 7.41
N THR A 103 0.36 -16.91 8.70
CA THR A 103 -0.73 -17.40 9.54
C THR A 103 -0.52 -17.13 11.02
N ILE A 104 -1.62 -17.02 11.77
CA ILE A 104 -1.64 -16.78 13.22
C ILE A 104 -2.86 -17.47 13.86
N ALA A 105 -2.68 -18.02 15.06
CA ALA A 105 -3.77 -18.58 15.88
C ALA A 105 -3.56 -18.29 17.37
N TRP A 106 -4.63 -18.34 18.17
CA TRP A 106 -4.62 -18.15 19.61
C TRP A 106 -5.16 -19.39 20.33
N ASP A 107 -4.45 -19.91 21.34
CA ASP A 107 -4.85 -21.12 22.07
C ASP A 107 -5.73 -20.89 23.30
N GLY A 108 -5.95 -19.64 23.69
CA GLY A 108 -6.55 -19.29 24.98
C GLY A 108 -5.56 -18.59 25.92
N THR A 109 -4.26 -18.76 25.69
CA THR A 109 -3.16 -18.28 26.54
C THR A 109 -2.05 -17.58 25.76
N LYS A 110 -1.78 -17.98 24.52
CA LYS A 110 -0.78 -17.37 23.64
C LYS A 110 -1.16 -17.45 22.17
N TYR A 111 -0.61 -16.50 21.40
CA TYR A 111 -0.56 -16.48 19.96
C TYR A 111 0.60 -17.34 19.48
N VAL A 112 0.38 -18.02 18.36
CA VAL A 112 1.40 -18.69 17.56
C VAL A 112 1.26 -18.16 16.14
N MET A 113 2.37 -17.76 15.55
CA MET A 113 2.44 -17.22 14.20
C MET A 113 3.56 -17.89 13.40
N PHE A 114 3.36 -18.04 12.10
CA PHE A 114 4.39 -18.48 11.17
C PHE A 114 4.66 -17.43 10.09
N GLY A 115 5.89 -17.40 9.59
CA GLY A 115 6.25 -16.60 8.42
C GLY A 115 7.63 -16.95 7.87
N ALA A 116 7.85 -16.65 6.59
CA ALA A 116 9.14 -16.86 5.94
C ALA A 116 9.95 -15.56 5.91
N ASN A 117 11.25 -15.62 6.24
CA ASN A 117 12.14 -14.47 6.18
C ASN A 117 12.64 -14.26 4.74
N THR A 118 11.85 -13.57 3.91
CA THR A 118 12.15 -13.39 2.48
C THR A 118 11.62 -12.07 1.95
N GLU A 119 12.43 -11.44 1.10
CA GLU A 119 12.13 -10.19 0.41
C GLU A 119 10.93 -10.31 -0.55
N TYR A 120 10.72 -11.49 -1.13
CA TYR A 120 9.77 -11.68 -2.23
C TYR A 120 8.55 -12.49 -1.82
N GLU A 121 7.36 -11.92 -2.03
CA GLU A 121 6.08 -12.60 -1.79
C GLU A 121 5.99 -13.96 -2.52
N ASN A 122 6.45 -14.02 -3.77
CA ASN A 122 6.43 -15.26 -4.56
C ASN A 122 7.35 -16.35 -4.00
N ALA A 123 8.43 -15.97 -3.30
CA ALA A 123 9.35 -16.91 -2.66
C ALA A 123 8.80 -17.44 -1.33
N ALA A 124 7.84 -16.74 -0.70
CA ALA A 124 7.21 -17.17 0.55
C ALA A 124 6.53 -18.54 0.44
N ASN A 125 6.11 -18.92 -0.78
CA ASN A 125 5.51 -20.24 -1.03
C ASN A 125 6.52 -21.41 -1.00
N HIS A 126 7.82 -21.09 -1.00
CA HIS A 126 8.90 -22.08 -1.06
C HIS A 126 9.86 -21.97 0.12
N ALA A 127 9.99 -20.77 0.70
CA ALA A 127 10.89 -20.51 1.82
C ALA A 127 10.38 -21.15 3.11
N THR A 128 11.30 -21.77 3.85
CA THR A 128 11.02 -22.35 5.16
C THR A 128 10.44 -21.30 6.10
N SER A 129 9.34 -21.64 6.76
CA SER A 129 8.72 -20.75 7.75
C SER A 129 9.38 -20.90 9.11
N GLU A 130 9.51 -19.77 9.80
CA GLU A 130 9.87 -19.69 11.20
C GLU A 130 8.61 -19.51 12.06
N ALA A 131 8.68 -19.94 13.31
CA ALA A 131 7.58 -19.85 14.26
C ALA A 131 7.86 -18.82 15.36
N PHE A 132 6.83 -18.07 15.75
CA PHE A 132 6.89 -17.07 16.81
C PHE A 132 5.71 -17.24 17.77
N ILE A 133 5.98 -17.00 19.06
CA ILE A 133 4.95 -16.98 20.10
C ILE A 133 4.88 -15.65 20.82
N SER A 134 3.68 -15.30 21.28
CA SER A 134 3.42 -14.10 22.08
C SER A 134 2.20 -14.27 22.97
N THR A 135 2.24 -13.78 24.20
CA THR A 135 1.07 -13.78 25.10
C THR A 135 0.23 -12.50 24.98
N ASP A 136 0.79 -11.44 24.41
CA ASP A 136 0.21 -10.09 24.39
C ASP A 136 0.09 -9.49 22.97
N GLY A 137 0.53 -10.22 21.95
CA GLY A 137 0.52 -9.76 20.55
C GLY A 137 1.57 -8.68 20.23
N LEU A 138 2.40 -8.26 21.20
CA LEU A 138 3.39 -7.19 21.06
C LEU A 138 4.82 -7.71 21.21
N GLN A 139 5.07 -8.54 22.23
CA GLN A 139 6.36 -9.18 22.46
C GLN A 139 6.36 -10.55 21.83
N TRP A 140 7.17 -10.73 20.80
CA TRP A 140 7.29 -11.98 20.06
C TRP A 140 8.66 -12.59 20.27
N LYS A 141 8.67 -13.90 20.49
CA LYS A 141 9.88 -14.70 20.61
C LYS A 141 9.86 -15.81 19.56
N ARG A 142 10.98 -15.99 18.87
CA ARG A 142 11.17 -17.11 17.96
C ARG A 142 11.20 -18.42 18.73
N VAL A 143 10.53 -19.42 18.18
CA VAL A 143 10.63 -20.80 18.64
C VAL A 143 11.76 -21.47 17.87
N ASN A 144 12.69 -22.11 18.58
CA ASN A 144 13.77 -22.87 17.96
C ASN A 144 13.23 -24.20 17.44
N PHE A 145 12.63 -24.17 16.25
CA PHE A 145 12.11 -25.34 15.56
C PHE A 145 12.15 -25.10 14.05
N ASP A 146 12.64 -26.06 13.29
CA ASP A 146 12.65 -26.04 11.83
C ASP A 146 11.74 -27.14 11.29
N LEU A 147 10.65 -26.75 10.62
CA LEU A 147 9.71 -27.66 9.97
C LEU A 147 10.18 -28.08 8.55
N GLY A 148 11.23 -27.44 8.03
CA GLY A 148 11.82 -27.74 6.72
C GLY A 148 10.99 -27.26 5.52
N GLU A 149 9.90 -26.52 5.74
CA GLU A 149 9.01 -26.07 4.67
C GLU A 149 8.20 -24.81 5.02
N ALA A 150 7.52 -24.26 4.01
CA ALA A 150 6.59 -23.15 4.16
C ALA A 150 5.30 -23.61 4.87
N ILE A 151 4.84 -22.82 5.85
CA ILE A 151 3.57 -23.03 6.56
C ILE A 151 2.57 -21.98 6.08
N HIS A 152 1.41 -22.44 5.60
CA HIS A 152 0.41 -21.58 4.98
C HIS A 152 -0.80 -21.31 5.86
N TYR A 153 -1.20 -22.30 6.66
CA TYR A 153 -2.40 -22.20 7.47
C TYR A 153 -2.16 -22.77 8.87
N LEU A 154 -2.84 -22.18 9.84
CA LEU A 154 -2.79 -22.58 11.24
C LEU A 154 -4.17 -22.41 11.85
N VAL A 155 -4.63 -23.42 12.58
CA VAL A 155 -5.85 -23.34 13.39
C VAL A 155 -5.61 -23.87 14.79
N TRP A 156 -6.35 -23.33 15.76
CA TRP A 156 -6.47 -23.88 17.10
C TRP A 156 -7.84 -24.56 17.25
N GLY A 157 -7.84 -25.80 17.74
CA GLY A 157 -9.05 -26.57 18.01
C GLY A 157 -8.73 -27.73 18.95
N ASN A 158 -9.71 -28.31 19.63
CA ASN A 158 -9.53 -29.51 20.47
C ASN A 158 -8.22 -29.54 21.32
N ASN A 159 -7.84 -28.41 21.93
CA ASN A 159 -6.61 -28.21 22.70
C ASN A 159 -5.29 -28.46 21.94
N LYS A 160 -5.24 -28.23 20.63
CA LYS A 160 -4.04 -28.34 19.79
C LYS A 160 -4.03 -27.31 18.66
N PHE A 161 -2.83 -26.91 18.28
CA PHE A 161 -2.54 -26.27 17.02
C PHE A 161 -2.39 -27.32 15.94
N VAL A 162 -2.96 -27.05 14.76
CA VAL A 162 -2.72 -27.82 13.54
C VAL A 162 -2.26 -26.86 12.45
N ALA A 163 -1.02 -27.06 11.98
CA ALA A 163 -0.40 -26.29 10.92
C ALA A 163 -0.37 -27.10 9.62
N VAL A 164 -0.72 -26.47 8.51
CA VAL A 164 -0.64 -27.08 7.18
C VAL A 164 0.44 -26.38 6.38
N GLY A 165 1.47 -27.15 6.04
CA GLY A 165 2.56 -26.74 5.18
C GLY A 165 2.31 -27.06 3.72
N ARG A 166 3.38 -26.98 2.93
CA ARG A 166 3.38 -27.29 1.49
C ARG A 166 3.23 -28.79 1.23
N GLU A 167 3.79 -29.62 2.10
CA GLU A 167 3.91 -31.08 1.97
C GLU A 167 3.35 -31.82 3.18
N HIS A 168 3.37 -31.22 4.37
CA HIS A 168 2.96 -31.92 5.59
C HIS A 168 1.95 -31.17 6.45
N VAL A 169 1.31 -31.93 7.34
CA VAL A 169 0.48 -31.42 8.43
C VAL A 169 1.18 -31.67 9.75
N PHE A 170 1.35 -30.61 10.53
CA PHE A 170 1.99 -30.66 11.84
C PHE A 170 0.99 -30.34 12.94
N THR A 171 1.20 -30.94 14.10
CA THR A 171 0.39 -30.71 15.30
C THR A 171 1.26 -30.37 16.49
N SER A 172 0.78 -29.46 17.33
CA SER A 172 1.41 -29.11 18.60
C SER A 172 0.35 -28.84 19.67
N SER A 173 0.59 -29.24 20.92
CA SER A 173 -0.26 -28.85 22.05
C SER A 173 0.20 -27.57 22.74
N ASP A 174 1.42 -27.12 22.47
CA ASP A 174 2.05 -25.98 23.14
C ASP A 174 2.57 -24.92 22.17
N GLY A 175 2.40 -25.08 20.85
CA GLY A 175 2.89 -24.14 19.84
C GLY A 175 4.42 -24.10 19.68
N GLU A 176 5.16 -24.90 20.45
CA GLU A 176 6.62 -24.90 20.50
C GLU A 176 7.18 -26.23 19.98
N ASN A 177 6.59 -27.34 20.41
CA ASN A 177 6.98 -28.68 20.03
C ASN A 177 6.00 -29.22 18.98
N TRP A 178 6.49 -29.42 17.76
CA TRP A 178 5.68 -29.83 16.62
C TRP A 178 5.97 -31.26 16.21
N THR A 179 4.93 -31.98 15.80
CA THR A 179 5.03 -33.35 15.28
C THR A 179 4.30 -33.43 13.95
N GLN A 180 4.96 -33.99 12.93
CA GLN A 180 4.33 -34.32 11.67
C GLN A 180 3.29 -35.43 11.86
N THR A 181 2.10 -35.24 11.30
CA THR A 181 0.93 -36.13 11.47
C THR A 181 0.37 -36.67 10.15
N LEU A 182 0.65 -35.98 9.04
CA LEU A 182 0.23 -36.39 7.70
C LEU A 182 1.24 -35.88 6.67
N THR A 183 1.48 -36.68 5.63
CA THR A 183 2.12 -36.25 4.37
C THR A 183 1.03 -36.12 3.32
N LEU A 184 0.97 -34.97 2.66
CA LEU A 184 0.05 -34.64 1.58
C LEU A 184 0.54 -35.24 0.26
N GLU A 185 -0.38 -35.48 -0.68
CA GLU A 185 -0.08 -36.18 -1.93
C GLU A 185 0.37 -35.25 -3.05
N VAL A 186 -0.08 -33.99 -3.04
CA VAL A 186 0.28 -32.96 -4.01
C VAL A 186 1.01 -31.84 -3.31
N GLN A 187 2.25 -31.62 -3.73
CA GLN A 187 3.01 -30.44 -3.35
C GLN A 187 2.38 -29.21 -4.00
N TYR A 188 2.25 -28.12 -3.24
CA TYR A 188 1.75 -26.80 -3.70
C TYR A 188 0.24 -26.61 -3.83
N GLY A 189 -0.57 -27.57 -3.38
CA GLY A 189 -2.01 -27.36 -3.32
C GLY A 189 -2.41 -26.27 -2.30
N SER A 190 -3.43 -25.48 -2.63
CA SER A 190 -4.14 -24.70 -1.61
C SER A 190 -4.88 -25.68 -0.70
N HIS A 191 -4.33 -25.88 0.50
CA HIS A 191 -4.86 -26.78 1.53
C HIS A 191 -5.39 -25.99 2.73
N PRO A 192 -6.46 -25.18 2.58
CA PRO A 192 -7.03 -24.45 3.69
C PRO A 192 -7.50 -25.44 4.76
N ILE A 193 -7.18 -25.13 6.01
CA ILE A 193 -7.62 -25.89 7.17
C ILE A 193 -8.68 -25.11 7.93
N GLN A 194 -9.72 -25.82 8.39
CA GLN A 194 -10.76 -25.28 9.26
C GLN A 194 -11.03 -26.26 10.41
N TYR A 195 -11.33 -25.72 11.59
CA TYR A 195 -11.82 -26.50 12.72
C TYR A 195 -13.27 -26.11 13.01
N VAL A 196 -14.21 -27.00 12.69
CA VAL A 196 -15.65 -26.75 12.79
C VAL A 196 -16.32 -27.97 13.42
N ASN A 197 -17.11 -27.76 14.46
CA ASN A 197 -17.85 -28.81 15.17
C ASN A 197 -16.99 -30.03 15.53
N ASP A 198 -15.95 -29.78 16.34
CA ASP A 198 -15.01 -30.79 16.83
C ASP A 198 -14.29 -31.58 15.74
N THR A 199 -14.13 -31.03 14.54
CA THR A 199 -13.51 -31.71 13.40
C THR A 199 -12.59 -30.76 12.65
N TYR A 200 -11.37 -31.22 12.38
CA TYR A 200 -10.46 -30.59 11.44
C TYR A 200 -10.79 -31.04 10.02
N PHE A 201 -10.80 -30.09 9.09
CA PHE A 201 -10.95 -30.34 7.67
C PHE A 201 -9.81 -29.68 6.91
N ILE A 202 -9.12 -30.46 6.08
CA ILE A 202 -8.16 -29.94 5.09
C ILE A 202 -8.72 -30.25 3.71
N TYR A 203 -8.99 -29.20 2.93
CA TYR A 203 -9.54 -29.33 1.59
C TYR A 203 -8.42 -29.29 0.56
N GLY A 204 -8.01 -30.46 0.06
CA GLY A 204 -7.03 -30.60 -1.02
C GLY A 204 -7.72 -30.61 -2.37
N TYR A 205 -7.95 -29.43 -2.94
CA TYR A 205 -8.63 -29.28 -4.23
C TYR A 205 -7.89 -29.97 -5.38
N GLU A 206 -6.57 -29.85 -5.40
CA GLU A 206 -5.72 -30.46 -6.43
C GLU A 206 -5.64 -31.98 -6.26
N GLU A 207 -5.59 -32.45 -5.01
CA GLU A 207 -5.63 -33.86 -4.63
C GLU A 207 -7.01 -34.51 -4.82
N LYS A 208 -8.04 -33.70 -5.00
CA LYS A 208 -9.45 -34.12 -5.00
C LYS A 208 -9.80 -34.92 -3.73
N LYS A 209 -9.25 -34.50 -2.59
CA LYS A 209 -9.44 -35.12 -1.27
C LYS A 209 -9.85 -34.09 -0.21
N VAL A 210 -10.60 -34.57 0.78
CA VAL A 210 -10.83 -33.88 2.05
C VAL A 210 -10.27 -34.76 3.15
N TYR A 211 -9.27 -34.26 3.87
CA TYR A 211 -8.75 -34.93 5.05
C TYR A 211 -9.53 -34.46 6.28
N THR A 212 -9.96 -35.42 7.09
CA THR A 212 -10.70 -35.16 8.32
C THR A 212 -9.98 -35.75 9.52
N SER A 213 -9.99 -35.02 10.63
CA SER A 213 -9.46 -35.51 11.90
C SER A 213 -10.28 -34.98 13.08
N LYS A 214 -10.42 -35.80 14.13
CA LYS A 214 -11.00 -35.39 15.41
C LYS A 214 -9.95 -34.93 16.41
N ASP A 215 -8.73 -35.45 16.31
CA ASP A 215 -7.66 -35.26 17.28
C ASP A 215 -6.46 -34.46 16.73
N GLY A 216 -6.44 -34.15 15.42
CA GLY A 216 -5.32 -33.52 14.72
C GLY A 216 -4.14 -34.47 14.45
N LEU A 217 -4.19 -35.71 14.97
CA LEU A 217 -3.08 -36.67 14.91
C LEU A 217 -3.34 -37.76 13.88
N LYS A 218 -4.58 -38.23 13.79
CA LYS A 218 -4.99 -39.28 12.86
C LYS A 218 -5.92 -38.70 11.82
N TRP A 219 -5.54 -38.85 10.56
CA TRP A 219 -6.25 -38.27 9.43
C TRP A 219 -6.91 -39.35 8.58
N THR A 220 -8.14 -39.08 8.16
CA THR A 220 -8.88 -39.90 7.19
C THR A 220 -9.12 -39.07 5.94
N GLY A 221 -8.49 -39.48 4.83
CA GLY A 221 -8.73 -38.90 3.51
C GLY A 221 -9.99 -39.48 2.87
N LYS A 222 -10.91 -38.61 2.45
CA LYS A 222 -12.12 -38.96 1.70
C LYS A 222 -12.10 -38.26 0.34
N ALA A 223 -12.81 -38.81 -0.64
CA ALA A 223 -12.96 -38.17 -1.94
C ALA A 223 -13.68 -36.82 -1.79
N LEU A 224 -13.13 -35.78 -2.42
CA LEU A 224 -13.76 -34.47 -2.51
C LEU A 224 -15.03 -34.56 -3.35
N ASP A 225 -16.12 -33.95 -2.89
CA ASP A 225 -17.31 -33.74 -3.71
C ASP A 225 -17.02 -32.70 -4.80
N SER A 226 -16.68 -33.17 -6.00
CA SER A 226 -16.31 -32.30 -7.13
C SER A 226 -17.42 -31.36 -7.61
N LYS A 227 -18.67 -31.55 -7.14
CA LYS A 227 -19.79 -30.65 -7.45
C LYS A 227 -19.89 -29.48 -6.47
N ALA A 228 -19.27 -29.59 -5.30
CA ALA A 228 -19.30 -28.62 -4.22
C ALA A 228 -17.89 -28.09 -3.96
N SER A 229 -17.58 -26.93 -4.55
CA SER A 229 -16.36 -26.20 -4.22
C SER A 229 -16.65 -25.38 -2.98
N ILE A 230 -16.26 -25.87 -1.80
CA ILE A 230 -16.52 -25.25 -0.49
C ILE A 230 -15.36 -24.35 -0.07
N ASN A 231 -15.56 -23.03 -0.10
CA ASN A 231 -14.57 -22.06 0.34
C ASN A 231 -14.61 -21.82 1.86
N ASP A 232 -15.80 -21.85 2.45
CA ASP A 232 -16.02 -21.56 3.88
C ASP A 232 -17.22 -22.33 4.42
N MET A 233 -17.24 -22.62 5.72
CA MET A 233 -18.36 -23.32 6.37
C MET A 233 -18.56 -22.95 7.84
N VAL A 234 -19.81 -23.09 8.28
CA VAL A 234 -20.20 -22.96 9.69
C VAL A 234 -21.02 -24.16 10.13
N TRP A 235 -20.95 -24.48 11.43
CA TRP A 235 -21.85 -25.45 12.04
C TRP A 235 -23.15 -24.77 12.47
N VAL A 236 -24.29 -25.31 12.05
CA VAL A 236 -25.60 -24.73 12.29
C VAL A 236 -26.57 -25.80 12.78
N LYS A 237 -26.99 -25.68 14.04
CA LYS A 237 -27.89 -26.60 14.75
C LYS A 237 -27.36 -28.05 14.78
N ASP A 238 -27.48 -28.77 13.67
CA ASP A 238 -27.23 -30.21 13.52
C ASP A 238 -26.54 -30.59 12.19
N HIS A 239 -26.02 -29.61 11.43
CA HIS A 239 -25.34 -29.84 10.16
C HIS A 239 -24.34 -28.73 9.83
N TYR A 240 -23.44 -29.00 8.88
CA TYR A 240 -22.58 -28.00 8.25
C TYR A 240 -23.35 -27.25 7.18
N LEU A 241 -23.18 -25.94 7.14
CA LEU A 241 -23.62 -25.07 6.07
C LEU A 241 -22.36 -24.48 5.41
N GLY A 242 -22.13 -24.86 4.16
CA GLY A 242 -20.93 -24.51 3.40
C GLY A 242 -21.27 -23.63 2.20
N VAL A 243 -20.33 -22.76 1.83
CA VAL A 243 -20.47 -21.84 0.69
C VAL A 243 -19.29 -21.94 -0.25
N GLY A 244 -19.53 -21.73 -1.53
CA GLY A 244 -18.51 -21.53 -2.55
C GLY A 244 -19.11 -21.35 -3.94
N ASN A 245 -19.14 -22.38 -4.80
CA ASN A 245 -19.91 -22.30 -6.07
C ASN A 245 -21.45 -22.40 -5.90
N GLY A 246 -21.92 -22.19 -4.68
CA GLY A 246 -23.31 -22.28 -4.24
C GLY A 246 -23.38 -22.38 -2.71
N ILE A 247 -24.58 -22.61 -2.19
CA ILE A 247 -24.81 -22.85 -0.76
C ILE A 247 -25.20 -24.32 -0.59
N TYR A 248 -24.52 -25.01 0.33
CA TYR A 248 -24.60 -26.45 0.51
C TYR A 248 -24.81 -26.81 1.98
N THR A 249 -25.46 -27.94 2.22
CA THR A 249 -25.58 -28.55 3.56
C THR A 249 -24.91 -29.92 3.59
N SER A 250 -24.30 -30.26 4.72
CA SER A 250 -23.68 -31.57 4.94
C SER A 250 -23.84 -32.04 6.38
N LYS A 251 -23.97 -33.35 6.60
CA LYS A 251 -23.95 -33.94 7.95
C LYS A 251 -22.55 -34.29 8.44
N ASP A 252 -21.62 -34.49 7.51
CA ASP A 252 -20.26 -34.97 7.80
C ASP A 252 -19.16 -33.99 7.37
N GLY A 253 -19.53 -32.88 6.72
CA GLY A 253 -18.61 -31.86 6.22
C GLY A 253 -17.84 -32.32 4.98
N VAL A 254 -18.23 -33.42 4.34
CA VAL A 254 -17.50 -33.97 3.17
C VAL A 254 -18.44 -34.25 2.01
N SER A 255 -19.61 -34.82 2.30
CA SER A 255 -20.65 -35.07 1.30
C SER A 255 -21.66 -33.94 1.32
N TRP A 256 -21.83 -33.23 0.20
CA TRP A 256 -22.58 -31.98 0.17
C TRP A 256 -23.85 -32.08 -0.66
N THR A 257 -24.94 -31.48 -0.17
CA THR A 257 -26.18 -31.33 -0.92
C THR A 257 -26.41 -29.85 -1.18
N LYS A 258 -26.49 -29.45 -2.45
CA LYS A 258 -26.76 -28.06 -2.84
C LYS A 258 -28.18 -27.68 -2.42
N GLN A 259 -28.32 -26.54 -1.75
CA GLN A 259 -29.64 -26.02 -1.38
C GLN A 259 -30.43 -25.60 -2.63
N SER A 260 -31.74 -25.89 -2.63
CA SER A 260 -32.63 -25.53 -3.74
C SER A 260 -32.78 -24.02 -3.96
N LYS A 261 -32.51 -23.22 -2.91
CA LYS A 261 -32.52 -21.74 -2.94
C LYS A 261 -31.10 -21.14 -2.97
N SER A 262 -30.10 -21.93 -3.36
CA SER A 262 -28.74 -21.44 -3.59
C SER A 262 -28.74 -20.36 -4.69
N PRO A 263 -28.00 -19.26 -4.52
CA PRO A 263 -27.74 -18.31 -5.60
C PRO A 263 -27.08 -18.98 -6.80
N ALA A 264 -27.40 -18.50 -8.00
CA ALA A 264 -26.77 -18.92 -9.26
C ALA A 264 -25.72 -17.88 -9.71
N ASN A 265 -24.68 -18.35 -10.41
CA ASN A 265 -23.64 -17.53 -11.04
C ASN A 265 -22.90 -16.57 -10.09
N VAL A 266 -22.71 -16.97 -8.84
CA VAL A 266 -21.91 -16.24 -7.85
C VAL A 266 -20.96 -17.22 -7.17
N ARG A 267 -19.69 -16.83 -7.07
CA ARG A 267 -18.67 -17.50 -6.26
C ARG A 267 -18.67 -16.87 -4.87
N LEU A 268 -19.28 -17.56 -3.92
CA LEU A 268 -19.28 -17.18 -2.50
C LEU A 268 -17.90 -17.45 -1.90
N SER A 269 -17.37 -16.52 -1.12
CA SER A 269 -16.05 -16.62 -0.52
C SER A 269 -16.08 -16.89 0.98
N SER A 270 -17.08 -16.36 1.69
CA SER A 270 -17.18 -16.47 3.15
C SER A 270 -18.63 -16.59 3.63
N ILE A 271 -18.81 -17.25 4.77
CA ILE A 271 -20.07 -17.33 5.50
C ILE A 271 -19.84 -17.07 6.99
N VAL A 272 -20.66 -16.20 7.58
CA VAL A 272 -20.58 -15.86 9.01
C VAL A 272 -21.96 -15.85 9.65
N THR A 273 -22.02 -16.18 10.94
CA THR A 273 -23.26 -16.14 11.72
C THR A 273 -23.03 -15.79 13.18
N ASN A 274 -24.03 -15.14 13.78
CA ASN A 274 -24.15 -14.94 15.24
C ASN A 274 -25.27 -15.81 15.86
N GLY A 275 -25.73 -16.83 15.12
CA GLY A 275 -26.85 -17.70 15.50
C GLY A 275 -28.24 -17.15 15.20
N LYS A 276 -28.38 -15.85 14.85
CA LYS A 276 -29.66 -15.22 14.46
C LYS A 276 -29.74 -14.88 12.99
N VAL A 277 -28.62 -14.44 12.42
CA VAL A 277 -28.49 -14.09 11.00
C VAL A 277 -27.29 -14.84 10.42
N TYR A 278 -27.44 -15.30 9.18
CA TYR A 278 -26.40 -15.85 8.33
C TYR A 278 -26.12 -14.83 7.23
N ILE A 279 -24.84 -14.53 7.01
CA ILE A 279 -24.38 -13.64 5.95
C ILE A 279 -23.38 -14.41 5.13
N THR A 280 -23.56 -14.40 3.81
CA THR A 280 -22.53 -14.85 2.87
C THR A 280 -22.28 -13.80 1.81
N VAL A 281 -21.02 -13.71 1.39
CA VAL A 281 -20.53 -12.73 0.42
C VAL A 281 -19.79 -13.43 -0.70
N GLY A 282 -19.78 -12.82 -1.88
CA GLY A 282 -19.12 -13.39 -3.05
C GLY A 282 -19.16 -12.47 -4.25
N THR A 283 -18.57 -12.92 -5.35
CA THR A 283 -18.51 -12.17 -6.61
C THR A 283 -19.22 -12.90 -7.74
N ASP A 284 -19.85 -12.16 -8.65
CA ASP A 284 -20.30 -12.73 -9.94
C ASP A 284 -19.18 -12.74 -10.99
N GLU A 285 -19.50 -13.24 -12.19
CA GLU A 285 -18.57 -13.33 -13.33
C GLU A 285 -18.03 -11.96 -13.79
N SER A 286 -18.69 -10.86 -13.44
CA SER A 286 -18.24 -9.48 -13.73
C SER A 286 -17.35 -8.89 -12.63
N ASN A 287 -17.00 -9.70 -11.63
CA ASN A 287 -16.35 -9.32 -10.38
C ASN A 287 -17.17 -8.31 -9.55
N LYS A 288 -18.50 -8.31 -9.68
CA LYS A 288 -19.34 -7.50 -8.82
C LYS A 288 -19.61 -8.24 -7.51
N ASN A 289 -19.40 -7.54 -6.39
CA ASN A 289 -19.70 -8.04 -5.05
C ASN A 289 -21.20 -8.21 -4.84
N TRP A 290 -21.57 -9.29 -4.15
CA TRP A 290 -22.94 -9.60 -3.73
C TRP A 290 -22.93 -10.05 -2.28
N SER A 291 -24.01 -9.71 -1.56
CA SER A 291 -24.27 -10.22 -0.22
C SER A 291 -25.61 -10.95 -0.19
N TYR A 292 -25.67 -12.02 0.59
CA TYR A 292 -26.89 -12.79 0.81
C TYR A 292 -27.10 -12.97 2.31
N THR A 293 -28.33 -12.73 2.76
CA THR A 293 -28.69 -12.89 4.17
C THR A 293 -29.81 -13.90 4.36
N SER A 294 -29.76 -14.60 5.49
CA SER A 294 -30.77 -15.57 5.89
C SER A 294 -30.95 -15.53 7.41
N THR A 295 -32.14 -15.85 7.89
CA THR A 295 -32.43 -16.04 9.33
C THR A 295 -32.64 -17.51 9.69
N ASP A 296 -32.81 -18.37 8.70
CA ASP A 296 -33.10 -19.80 8.85
C ASP A 296 -32.00 -20.71 8.28
N GLY A 297 -31.05 -20.15 7.53
CA GLY A 297 -29.97 -20.87 6.85
C GLY A 297 -30.42 -21.57 5.57
N VAL A 298 -31.66 -21.34 5.11
CA VAL A 298 -32.29 -22.04 3.97
C VAL A 298 -32.84 -21.05 2.94
N THR A 299 -33.50 -20.00 3.40
CA THR A 299 -34.07 -18.96 2.54
C THR A 299 -33.12 -17.77 2.50
N TRP A 300 -32.61 -17.44 1.31
CA TRP A 300 -31.60 -16.41 1.12
C TRP A 300 -32.16 -15.22 0.35
N LYS A 301 -31.91 -14.02 0.87
CA LYS A 301 -32.23 -12.75 0.21
C LYS A 301 -30.95 -12.13 -0.34
N LYS A 302 -30.98 -11.76 -1.61
CA LYS A 302 -29.87 -11.11 -2.33
C LYS A 302 -29.88 -9.61 -2.10
N TYR A 303 -28.73 -9.02 -1.79
CA TYR A 303 -28.53 -7.58 -1.67
C TYR A 303 -27.32 -7.14 -2.50
N ASP A 304 -27.41 -5.94 -3.05
CA ASP A 304 -26.34 -5.29 -3.83
C ASP A 304 -25.52 -4.37 -2.91
N PRO A 305 -24.34 -4.80 -2.43
CA PRO A 305 -23.45 -3.95 -1.64
C PRO A 305 -22.68 -3.01 -2.60
N SER A 306 -23.37 -2.33 -3.50
CA SER A 306 -22.75 -1.46 -4.54
C SER A 306 -21.88 -0.35 -3.97
N ASN A 307 -22.12 0.03 -2.71
CA ASN A 307 -21.27 0.95 -1.98
C ASN A 307 -19.97 0.31 -1.47
N LEU A 308 -19.89 -1.02 -1.36
CA LEU A 308 -18.73 -1.77 -0.92
C LEU A 308 -17.82 -2.10 -2.11
N GLN A 309 -16.82 -1.25 -2.34
CA GLN A 309 -15.85 -1.43 -3.42
C GLN A 309 -14.67 -2.36 -3.07
N VAL A 310 -14.70 -2.97 -1.88
CA VAL A 310 -13.67 -3.85 -1.34
C VAL A 310 -14.07 -5.32 -1.47
N ASN A 311 -13.15 -6.19 -1.86
CA ASN A 311 -13.30 -7.63 -1.74
C ASN A 311 -13.13 -8.02 -0.28
N ILE A 312 -14.03 -8.84 0.24
CA ILE A 312 -13.96 -9.33 1.61
C ILE A 312 -13.16 -10.63 1.62
N TYR A 313 -12.07 -10.66 2.39
CA TYR A 313 -11.25 -11.85 2.57
C TYR A 313 -11.70 -12.67 3.76
N ALA A 314 -12.01 -11.99 4.86
CA ALA A 314 -12.48 -12.62 6.08
C ALA A 314 -13.65 -11.82 6.67
N MET A 315 -14.62 -12.55 7.23
CA MET A 315 -15.68 -12.00 8.04
C MET A 315 -15.75 -12.71 9.39
N TYR A 316 -16.07 -11.95 10.43
CA TYR A 316 -16.19 -12.47 11.79
C TYR A 316 -17.24 -11.69 12.60
N PRO A 317 -17.89 -12.35 13.58
CA PRO A 317 -18.81 -11.68 14.48
C PRO A 317 -18.08 -10.71 15.40
N VAL A 318 -18.73 -9.57 15.66
CA VAL A 318 -18.28 -8.52 16.59
C VAL A 318 -19.49 -7.98 17.37
N ASP A 319 -19.25 -7.22 18.43
CA ASP A 319 -20.32 -6.67 19.26
C ASP A 319 -21.25 -5.74 18.49
N GLY A 320 -22.47 -6.17 18.22
CA GLY A 320 -23.46 -5.40 17.45
C GLY A 320 -23.36 -5.54 15.93
N GLY A 321 -22.68 -6.58 15.41
CA GLY A 321 -22.74 -6.91 13.99
C GLY A 321 -21.65 -7.88 13.53
N PHE A 322 -21.11 -7.62 12.35
CA PHE A 322 -20.08 -8.40 11.71
C PHE A 322 -19.03 -7.44 11.16
N ALA A 323 -17.77 -7.78 11.38
CA ALA A 323 -16.65 -7.07 10.82
C ALA A 323 -15.91 -7.96 9.84
N GLY A 324 -15.01 -7.35 9.07
CA GLY A 324 -14.17 -8.07 8.13
C GLY A 324 -12.95 -7.27 7.74
N ILE A 325 -12.03 -7.94 7.06
CA ILE A 325 -10.85 -7.34 6.46
C ILE A 325 -10.84 -7.69 4.98
N GLY A 326 -10.43 -6.74 4.14
CA GLY A 326 -10.43 -6.89 2.70
C GLY A 326 -9.48 -5.95 1.98
N SER A 327 -9.46 -6.05 0.66
CA SER A 327 -8.76 -5.13 -0.27
C SER A 327 -9.59 -4.94 -1.54
N ASN A 328 -9.39 -3.89 -2.35
CA ASN A 328 -10.11 -3.74 -3.62
C ASN A 328 -9.56 -4.62 -4.76
N LYS A 329 -8.49 -5.40 -4.55
CA LYS A 329 -7.91 -6.29 -5.57
C LYS A 329 -8.21 -7.77 -5.32
N LEU A 330 -8.31 -8.54 -6.40
CA LEU A 330 -8.11 -9.99 -6.37
C LEU A 330 -6.60 -10.24 -6.25
N GLN A 331 -6.18 -11.10 -5.32
CA GLN A 331 -4.81 -11.38 -4.83
C GLN A 331 -3.63 -11.44 -5.83
N SER A 332 -3.78 -11.26 -7.14
CA SER A 332 -2.78 -11.81 -8.06
C SER A 332 -1.63 -10.93 -8.55
N GLN A 333 -1.58 -9.57 -8.53
CA GLN A 333 -0.41 -8.88 -9.19
C GLN A 333 0.14 -7.52 -8.70
N ILE A 334 -0.41 -6.82 -7.69
CA ILE A 334 0.12 -5.56 -7.07
C ILE A 334 -0.68 -5.36 -5.78
N ALA A 335 -0.05 -5.14 -4.63
CA ALA A 335 -0.73 -4.96 -3.35
C ALA A 335 -1.64 -3.70 -3.34
N ASP A 336 -2.76 -3.77 -2.62
CA ASP A 336 -3.76 -2.68 -2.45
C ASP A 336 -3.95 -2.37 -0.96
N GLY A 337 -4.56 -1.23 -0.60
CA GLY A 337 -4.84 -0.87 0.78
C GLY A 337 -5.65 -1.93 1.55
N THR A 338 -5.38 -2.03 2.85
CA THR A 338 -6.17 -2.82 3.79
C THR A 338 -7.42 -2.05 4.17
N TYR A 339 -8.59 -2.68 4.09
CA TYR A 339 -9.86 -2.08 4.50
C TYR A 339 -10.50 -2.86 5.64
N ALA A 340 -10.88 -2.13 6.68
CA ALA A 340 -11.78 -2.62 7.70
C ALA A 340 -13.22 -2.49 7.21
N ILE A 341 -13.99 -3.56 7.33
CA ILE A 341 -15.34 -3.69 6.79
C ILE A 341 -16.29 -3.92 7.95
N TYR A 342 -17.48 -3.32 7.90
CA TYR A 342 -18.51 -3.51 8.90
C TYR A 342 -19.90 -3.60 8.27
N THR A 343 -20.71 -4.49 8.83
CA THR A 343 -22.15 -4.55 8.59
C THR A 343 -22.87 -4.99 9.85
N LYS A 344 -24.07 -4.47 10.09
CA LYS A 344 -24.91 -4.94 11.19
C LYS A 344 -25.64 -6.24 10.84
N ASP A 345 -26.01 -6.40 9.57
CA ASP A 345 -27.02 -7.35 9.12
C ASP A 345 -26.75 -7.99 7.74
N GLY A 346 -25.67 -7.59 7.07
CA GLY A 346 -25.33 -8.05 5.71
C GLY A 346 -26.07 -7.30 4.61
N ILE A 347 -26.83 -6.25 4.94
CA ILE A 347 -27.59 -5.43 3.99
C ILE A 347 -26.85 -4.11 3.76
N ASN A 348 -26.56 -3.40 4.85
CA ASN A 348 -25.87 -2.11 4.80
C ASN A 348 -24.41 -2.30 5.20
N TRP A 349 -23.52 -1.81 4.35
CA TRP A 349 -22.08 -2.00 4.50
C TRP A 349 -21.36 -0.67 4.65
N SER A 350 -20.31 -0.66 5.46
CA SER A 350 -19.35 0.44 5.57
C SER A 350 -17.94 -0.13 5.50
N TYR A 351 -17.01 0.63 4.95
CA TYR A 351 -15.60 0.27 4.90
C TYR A 351 -14.74 1.49 5.18
N LYS A 352 -13.55 1.27 5.73
CA LYS A 352 -12.56 2.31 6.03
C LYS A 352 -11.17 1.81 5.71
N LEU A 353 -10.34 2.69 5.12
CA LEU A 353 -8.92 2.41 4.95
C LEU A 353 -8.27 2.22 6.33
N ALA A 354 -7.73 1.03 6.54
CA ALA A 354 -7.01 0.62 7.74
C ALA A 354 -5.49 0.66 7.53
N GLY A 355 -5.03 0.62 6.27
CA GLY A 355 -3.68 1.00 5.89
C GLY A 355 -3.43 0.86 4.40
N THR A 356 -2.25 1.27 3.97
CA THR A 356 -1.81 1.35 2.57
C THR A 356 -0.73 0.30 2.31
N SER A 357 -0.77 -0.32 1.12
CA SER A 357 0.17 -1.36 0.72
C SER A 357 1.49 -0.82 0.18
N MET A 358 2.42 -1.70 -0.18
CA MET A 358 3.60 -1.34 -1.00
C MET A 358 3.20 -0.47 -2.19
N GLY A 359 3.71 0.78 -2.22
CA GLY A 359 3.28 1.79 -3.18
C GLY A 359 2.01 2.54 -2.78
N GLY A 360 1.74 2.68 -1.48
CA GLY A 360 0.75 3.57 -0.86
C GLY A 360 1.32 4.97 -0.60
N ASP A 361 2.18 5.42 -1.51
CA ASP A 361 3.06 6.55 -1.27
C ASP A 361 2.25 7.84 -1.23
N PHE A 362 2.45 8.62 -0.18
CA PHE A 362 1.93 9.98 -0.13
C PHE A 362 2.87 10.87 -0.95
N GLY A 363 2.42 11.27 -2.13
CA GLY A 363 3.21 12.07 -3.07
C GLY A 363 3.10 13.57 -2.84
N GLY A 364 2.04 14.05 -2.18
CA GLY A 364 1.87 15.47 -1.92
C GLY A 364 1.10 15.79 -0.65
N ILE A 365 1.42 16.93 -0.05
CA ILE A 365 0.81 17.43 1.19
C ILE A 365 0.47 18.92 1.09
N ALA A 366 -0.72 19.30 1.58
CA ALA A 366 -1.17 20.69 1.61
C ALA A 366 -1.92 21.03 2.89
N THR A 367 -1.84 22.30 3.31
CA THR A 367 -2.57 22.81 4.48
C THR A 367 -3.42 24.02 4.15
N ASN A 368 -4.58 24.11 4.81
CA ASN A 368 -5.37 25.34 4.86
C ASN A 368 -5.12 26.16 6.14
N GLY A 369 -4.12 25.78 6.94
CA GLY A 369 -3.79 26.36 8.24
C GLY A 369 -4.59 25.82 9.42
N LYS A 370 -5.69 25.08 9.17
CA LYS A 370 -6.49 24.38 10.20
C LYS A 370 -6.52 22.87 10.02
N ARG A 371 -6.35 22.41 8.78
CA ARG A 371 -6.30 21.03 8.34
C ARG A 371 -5.17 20.88 7.34
N THR A 372 -4.41 19.81 7.50
CA THR A 372 -3.38 19.35 6.56
C THR A 372 -3.85 18.05 5.96
N VAL A 373 -3.67 17.89 4.65
CA VAL A 373 -4.11 16.74 3.84
C VAL A 373 -2.91 16.21 3.10
N ALA A 374 -2.67 14.89 3.19
CA ALA A 374 -1.75 14.18 2.32
C ALA A 374 -2.53 13.28 1.36
N VAL A 375 -2.07 13.21 0.11
CA VAL A 375 -2.68 12.40 -0.95
C VAL A 375 -1.65 11.46 -1.55
N GLY A 376 -2.11 10.32 -2.06
CA GLY A 376 -1.21 9.31 -2.56
C GLY A 376 -1.79 8.35 -3.58
N LEU A 377 -0.99 7.33 -3.85
CA LEU A 377 -1.33 6.22 -4.73
C LEU A 377 -2.61 5.50 -4.24
N GLN A 378 -3.33 4.89 -5.19
CA GLN A 378 -4.62 4.21 -4.92
C GLN A 378 -5.67 5.11 -4.26
N ALA A 379 -5.58 6.41 -4.53
CA ALA A 379 -6.47 7.45 -4.01
C ALA A 379 -6.47 7.50 -2.47
N SER A 380 -5.36 7.11 -1.86
CA SER A 380 -5.12 7.25 -0.42
C SER A 380 -5.15 8.72 -0.04
N ILE A 381 -6.06 9.09 0.87
CA ILE A 381 -6.16 10.45 1.39
C ILE A 381 -6.26 10.39 2.91
N VAL A 382 -5.30 11.03 3.57
CA VAL A 382 -5.26 11.19 5.03
C VAL A 382 -5.20 12.67 5.39
N TYR A 383 -5.71 13.03 6.57
CA TYR A 383 -5.71 14.39 7.06
C TYR A 383 -5.44 14.46 8.56
N THR A 384 -4.97 15.62 9.00
CA THR A 384 -4.79 15.96 10.42
C THR A 384 -5.19 17.39 10.68
N ASP A 385 -5.75 17.64 11.86
CA ASP A 385 -6.10 18.97 12.38
C ASP A 385 -5.10 19.48 13.43
N ASN A 386 -4.05 18.71 13.73
CA ASN A 386 -3.07 19.03 14.77
C ASN A 386 -1.63 18.60 14.46
N GLY A 387 -1.37 17.99 13.30
CA GLY A 387 -0.03 17.57 12.88
C GLY A 387 0.44 16.24 13.49
N VAL A 388 -0.38 15.58 14.30
CA VAL A 388 0.00 14.37 15.06
C VAL A 388 -1.01 13.24 14.85
N ASN A 389 -2.29 13.53 14.99
CA ASN A 389 -3.36 12.54 14.83
C ASN A 389 -3.84 12.57 13.38
N TRP A 390 -3.58 11.48 12.65
CA TRP A 390 -3.96 11.34 11.25
C TRP A 390 -5.19 10.46 11.08
N HIS A 391 -6.05 10.86 10.15
CA HIS A 391 -7.32 10.22 9.87
C HIS A 391 -7.49 9.99 8.36
N SER A 392 -7.99 8.83 7.96
CA SER A 392 -8.39 8.62 6.56
C SER A 392 -9.68 9.37 6.21
N ALA A 393 -9.70 10.00 5.04
CA ALA A 393 -10.84 10.76 4.53
C ALA A 393 -11.93 9.89 3.86
N ASN A 394 -11.66 8.60 3.55
CA ASN A 394 -12.53 7.67 2.79
C ASN A 394 -13.42 8.35 1.72
N PRO A 395 -12.86 9.13 0.79
CA PRO A 395 -13.66 10.20 0.19
C PRO A 395 -14.45 9.81 -1.06
N PHE A 396 -14.25 8.60 -1.58
CA PHE A 396 -14.85 8.15 -2.84
C PHE A 396 -15.98 7.16 -2.57
N THR A 397 -17.20 7.67 -2.52
CA THR A 397 -18.40 6.83 -2.57
C THR A 397 -19.03 6.92 -3.96
N SER A 398 -19.39 5.76 -4.50
CA SER A 398 -20.59 5.53 -5.32
C SER A 398 -20.65 5.61 -6.85
N ASP A 399 -19.62 5.93 -7.67
CA ASP A 399 -19.88 5.78 -9.14
C ASP A 399 -18.72 5.61 -10.12
N GLU A 400 -17.48 5.60 -9.68
CA GLU A 400 -16.36 5.25 -10.56
C GLU A 400 -15.60 4.11 -9.88
N ARG A 401 -15.20 3.07 -10.62
CA ARG A 401 -14.28 2.02 -10.15
C ARG A 401 -12.90 2.65 -9.89
N ILE A 402 -12.79 3.51 -8.87
CA ILE A 402 -11.56 4.24 -8.51
C ILE A 402 -10.74 3.36 -7.55
N GLY A 403 -10.33 2.20 -8.05
CA GLY A 403 -9.21 1.43 -7.48
C GLY A 403 -7.92 1.64 -8.27
N ARG A 404 -7.87 2.67 -9.12
CA ARG A 404 -6.77 2.91 -10.08
C ARG A 404 -6.27 4.35 -10.15
N THR A 405 -6.92 5.31 -9.49
CA THR A 405 -6.43 6.70 -9.51
C THR A 405 -5.32 6.86 -8.50
N ASN A 406 -4.14 7.16 -8.99
CA ASN A 406 -3.03 7.61 -8.17
C ASN A 406 -3.09 9.12 -8.07
N LEU A 407 -3.19 9.66 -6.87
CA LEU A 407 -3.05 11.10 -6.62
C LEU A 407 -1.57 11.35 -6.36
N PHE A 408 -0.96 12.23 -7.15
CA PHE A 408 0.47 12.50 -7.05
C PHE A 408 0.76 13.74 -6.23
N ASP A 409 -0.12 14.74 -6.28
CA ASP A 409 0.10 16.00 -5.56
C ASP A 409 -1.21 16.71 -5.22
N VAL A 410 -1.15 17.61 -4.23
CA VAL A 410 -2.28 18.40 -3.73
C VAL A 410 -1.85 19.83 -3.40
N ALA A 411 -2.68 20.81 -3.77
CA ALA A 411 -2.50 22.21 -3.39
C ALA A 411 -3.73 22.74 -2.64
N TRP A 412 -3.51 23.64 -1.68
CA TRP A 412 -4.58 24.46 -1.09
C TRP A 412 -4.63 25.84 -1.75
N GLY A 413 -5.79 26.18 -2.32
CA GLY A 413 -5.99 27.44 -3.01
C GLY A 413 -7.46 27.70 -3.31
N ALA A 414 -7.84 28.96 -3.55
CA ALA A 414 -9.23 29.33 -3.84
C ALA A 414 -10.26 28.69 -2.86
N ASN A 415 -9.91 28.63 -1.57
CA ASN A 415 -10.70 28.02 -0.48
C ASN A 415 -11.03 26.53 -0.67
N LYS A 416 -10.14 25.75 -1.29
CA LYS A 416 -10.27 24.30 -1.42
C LYS A 416 -8.91 23.60 -1.59
N PHE A 417 -8.87 22.35 -1.18
CA PHE A 417 -7.84 21.41 -1.59
C PHE A 417 -8.13 20.97 -3.03
N VAL A 418 -7.07 20.85 -3.83
CA VAL A 418 -7.12 20.41 -5.22
C VAL A 418 -6.02 19.38 -5.41
N ALA A 419 -6.41 18.11 -5.59
CA ALA A 419 -5.50 16.99 -5.80
C ALA A 419 -5.51 16.59 -7.27
N VAL A 420 -4.35 16.21 -7.79
CA VAL A 420 -4.16 15.84 -9.20
C VAL A 420 -3.56 14.44 -9.32
N GLY A 421 -3.91 13.74 -10.39
CA GLY A 421 -3.51 12.35 -10.52
C GLY A 421 -3.87 11.66 -11.83
N ASN A 422 -3.56 10.37 -11.89
CA ASN A 422 -4.01 9.47 -12.97
C ASN A 422 -5.53 9.30 -12.91
N GLY A 423 -6.27 10.04 -13.73
CA GLY A 423 -7.73 10.03 -13.73
C GLY A 423 -8.38 11.38 -13.42
N GLY A 424 -7.58 12.43 -13.23
CA GLY A 424 -8.05 13.81 -13.31
C GLY A 424 -7.74 14.64 -12.07
N VAL A 425 -8.61 15.63 -11.84
CA VAL A 425 -8.49 16.58 -10.73
C VAL A 425 -9.63 16.34 -9.75
N TYR A 426 -9.33 16.34 -8.46
CA TYR A 426 -10.28 16.16 -7.37
C TYR A 426 -10.21 17.36 -6.44
N VAL A 427 -11.35 17.79 -5.91
CA VAL A 427 -11.42 18.96 -5.03
C VAL A 427 -12.17 18.68 -3.75
N SER A 428 -11.77 19.35 -2.68
CA SER A 428 -12.45 19.30 -1.40
C SER A 428 -12.36 20.63 -0.66
N SER A 429 -13.47 21.10 -0.09
CA SER A 429 -13.44 22.29 0.79
C SER A 429 -13.00 21.96 2.22
N ASN A 430 -13.08 20.68 2.61
CA ASN A 430 -12.83 20.24 3.99
C ASN A 430 -11.74 19.16 4.10
N GLY A 431 -11.14 18.70 3.01
CA GLY A 431 -10.13 17.63 3.04
C GLY A 431 -10.68 16.23 3.34
N ILE A 432 -11.98 16.09 3.63
CA ILE A 432 -12.63 14.81 3.97
C ILE A 432 -13.51 14.32 2.83
N SER A 433 -14.32 15.21 2.23
CA SER A 433 -15.26 14.84 1.17
C SER A 433 -14.75 15.40 -0.14
N TRP A 434 -14.52 14.54 -1.13
CA TRP A 434 -13.90 14.92 -2.39
C TRP A 434 -14.85 14.70 -3.55
N LYS A 435 -14.71 15.56 -4.57
CA LYS A 435 -15.45 15.45 -5.83
C LYS A 435 -14.51 15.63 -6.99
N LYS A 436 -14.74 14.87 -8.05
CA LYS A 436 -14.01 15.03 -9.31
C LYS A 436 -14.39 16.35 -9.99
N ALA A 437 -13.38 17.12 -10.40
CA ALA A 437 -13.56 18.33 -11.19
C ALA A 437 -13.78 17.99 -12.66
N LYS A 438 -14.40 18.91 -13.41
CA LYS A 438 -14.59 18.74 -14.85
C LYS A 438 -13.32 19.18 -15.57
N VAL A 439 -12.67 18.25 -16.25
CA VAL A 439 -11.45 18.53 -17.01
C VAL A 439 -11.63 18.03 -18.45
N SER A 440 -11.39 18.91 -19.41
CA SER A 440 -11.39 18.56 -20.83
C SER A 440 -9.99 18.11 -21.24
N PHE A 441 -9.70 16.83 -21.04
CA PHE A 441 -8.48 16.20 -21.55
C PHE A 441 -8.63 15.83 -23.04
N SER A 442 -7.52 15.78 -23.79
CA SER A 442 -7.50 15.33 -25.19
C SER A 442 -7.62 13.81 -25.34
N SER A 443 -7.40 13.05 -24.27
CA SER A 443 -7.63 11.61 -24.14
C SER A 443 -8.28 11.33 -22.78
N GLU A 444 -8.89 10.16 -22.62
CA GLU A 444 -9.76 9.83 -21.49
C GLU A 444 -9.05 9.79 -20.12
N TYR A 445 -7.70 9.88 -20.08
CA TYR A 445 -6.91 9.87 -18.84
C TYR A 445 -5.71 10.83 -18.96
N GLY A 446 -5.88 12.08 -18.49
CA GLY A 446 -4.73 12.93 -18.17
C GLY A 446 -3.95 12.36 -16.99
N SER A 447 -2.62 12.42 -17.04
CA SER A 447 -1.71 12.00 -15.96
C SER A 447 -1.07 13.27 -15.38
N LEU A 448 -1.83 13.95 -14.53
CA LEU A 448 -1.37 15.16 -13.89
C LEU A 448 -0.45 14.82 -12.71
N ARG A 449 0.76 15.37 -12.65
CA ARG A 449 1.81 14.95 -11.71
C ARG A 449 2.07 15.94 -10.57
N ASP A 450 2.07 17.23 -10.87
CA ASP A 450 2.44 18.30 -9.94
C ASP A 450 1.38 19.41 -10.03
N ILE A 451 1.06 20.05 -8.91
CA ILE A 451 0.12 21.17 -8.81
C ILE A 451 0.62 22.24 -7.83
N LEU A 452 0.59 23.49 -8.28
CA LEU A 452 0.86 24.65 -7.41
C LEU A 452 -0.29 25.64 -7.39
N TRP A 453 -0.43 26.35 -6.27
CA TRP A 453 -1.29 27.52 -6.15
C TRP A 453 -0.46 28.81 -6.01
N THR A 454 -0.74 29.79 -6.86
CA THR A 454 0.00 31.07 -6.93
C THR A 454 -0.57 32.19 -6.04
N GLY A 455 -1.62 31.90 -5.25
CA GLY A 455 -2.45 32.94 -4.64
C GLY A 455 -3.58 33.46 -5.56
N LYS A 456 -3.52 33.18 -6.88
CA LYS A 456 -4.51 33.67 -7.86
C LYS A 456 -5.06 32.58 -8.79
N PHE A 457 -4.25 31.59 -9.13
CA PHE A 457 -4.61 30.48 -10.01
C PHE A 457 -3.75 29.24 -9.69
N PHE A 458 -4.27 28.08 -10.04
CA PHE A 458 -3.58 26.81 -10.08
C PHE A 458 -2.86 26.61 -11.41
N VAL A 459 -1.69 25.98 -11.35
CA VAL A 459 -0.99 25.38 -12.50
C VAL A 459 -0.79 23.91 -12.20
N ALA A 460 -1.15 23.04 -13.13
CA ALA A 460 -0.91 21.60 -13.03
C ALA A 460 -0.17 21.10 -14.26
N SER A 461 0.75 20.17 -14.06
CA SER A 461 1.56 19.56 -15.11
C SER A 461 1.00 18.20 -15.52
N ASP A 462 0.95 17.91 -16.82
CA ASP A 462 0.74 16.57 -17.37
C ASP A 462 2.06 16.07 -17.99
N GLN A 463 2.41 14.82 -17.70
CA GLN A 463 3.67 14.20 -18.11
C GLN A 463 3.83 14.11 -19.65
N VAL A 464 2.73 14.06 -20.39
CA VAL A 464 2.71 13.79 -21.84
C VAL A 464 1.97 14.89 -22.62
N ASN A 465 0.93 15.48 -22.02
CA ASN A 465 -0.08 16.27 -22.73
C ASN A 465 -0.06 17.77 -22.40
N GLY A 466 0.87 18.24 -21.55
CA GLY A 466 1.16 19.67 -21.38
C GLY A 466 0.70 20.30 -20.05
N VAL A 467 0.53 21.62 -20.06
CA VAL A 467 0.26 22.43 -18.85
C VAL A 467 -1.21 22.83 -18.79
N TYR A 468 -1.80 22.79 -17.59
CA TYR A 468 -3.18 23.19 -17.34
C TYR A 468 -3.25 24.29 -16.29
N THR A 469 -4.22 25.20 -16.44
CA THR A 469 -4.48 26.26 -15.46
C THR A 469 -5.93 26.35 -15.05
N SER A 470 -6.14 26.77 -13.81
CA SER A 470 -7.48 27.01 -13.27
C SER A 470 -7.47 28.14 -12.26
N LYS A 471 -8.51 28.99 -12.23
CA LYS A 471 -8.68 29.99 -11.16
C LYS A 471 -9.39 29.42 -9.93
N ASP A 472 -10.13 28.34 -10.10
CA ASP A 472 -11.08 27.83 -9.11
C ASP A 472 -10.86 26.36 -8.72
N GLY A 473 -9.96 25.64 -9.39
CA GLY A 473 -9.71 24.20 -9.22
C GLY A 473 -10.80 23.30 -9.82
N LEU A 474 -11.88 23.87 -10.35
CA LEU A 474 -13.05 23.16 -10.88
C LEU A 474 -13.05 23.12 -12.41
N SER A 475 -12.64 24.23 -13.03
CA SER A 475 -12.62 24.41 -14.48
C SER A 475 -11.19 24.62 -14.94
N TRP A 476 -10.70 23.75 -15.81
CA TRP A 476 -9.31 23.73 -16.24
C TRP A 476 -9.17 24.06 -17.72
N THR A 477 -8.14 24.84 -18.06
CA THR A 477 -7.80 25.23 -19.43
C THR A 477 -6.41 24.73 -19.77
N LYS A 478 -6.27 23.97 -20.86
CA LYS A 478 -4.97 23.56 -21.42
C LYS A 478 -4.23 24.77 -22.01
N VAL A 479 -2.93 24.85 -21.77
CA VAL A 479 -2.05 25.94 -22.23
C VAL A 479 -1.20 25.45 -23.41
N ASN A 480 -1.68 25.73 -24.63
CA ASN A 480 -1.09 25.18 -25.85
C ASN A 480 0.32 25.72 -26.18
N SER A 481 0.70 26.89 -25.67
CA SER A 481 1.99 27.51 -25.99
C SER A 481 3.20 26.76 -25.43
N VAL A 482 3.00 25.85 -24.47
CA VAL A 482 4.05 25.08 -23.79
C VAL A 482 3.73 23.58 -23.72
N SER A 483 2.73 23.11 -24.48
CA SER A 483 2.24 21.73 -24.37
C SER A 483 3.11 20.65 -25.02
N ASP A 484 4.14 21.04 -25.78
CA ASP A 484 4.97 20.11 -26.55
C ASP A 484 6.25 19.65 -25.80
N ASN A 485 6.45 20.12 -24.56
CA ASN A 485 7.59 19.75 -23.72
C ASN A 485 7.06 19.23 -22.37
N TRP A 486 7.79 18.32 -21.75
CA TRP A 486 7.40 17.75 -20.46
C TRP A 486 7.76 18.74 -19.35
N LEU A 487 6.76 19.29 -18.66
CA LEU A 487 6.97 20.10 -17.45
C LEU A 487 7.40 19.19 -16.30
N THR A 488 8.58 19.43 -15.72
CA THR A 488 9.21 18.53 -14.74
C THR A 488 9.16 19.06 -13.32
N SER A 489 9.23 20.37 -13.11
CA SER A 489 9.14 20.98 -11.78
C SER A 489 8.68 22.43 -11.88
N MET A 490 8.04 22.93 -10.82
CA MET A 490 7.58 24.31 -10.73
C MET A 490 7.82 24.90 -9.33
N VAL A 491 8.12 26.20 -9.28
CA VAL A 491 8.17 26.97 -8.02
C VAL A 491 7.42 28.30 -8.19
N TRP A 492 6.76 28.74 -7.11
CA TRP A 492 6.15 30.06 -7.01
C TRP A 492 7.07 30.98 -6.19
N ASP A 493 7.56 32.05 -6.81
CA ASP A 493 8.52 32.96 -6.17
C ASP A 493 7.87 34.13 -5.40
N GLY A 494 6.54 34.22 -5.41
CA GLY A 494 5.76 35.35 -4.88
C GLY A 494 5.29 36.36 -5.94
N GLU A 495 5.88 36.33 -7.14
CA GLU A 495 5.56 37.21 -8.26
C GLU A 495 5.10 36.43 -9.51
N ARG A 496 5.74 35.29 -9.78
CA ARG A 496 5.58 34.47 -10.98
C ARG A 496 5.88 33.00 -10.68
N VAL A 497 5.44 32.13 -11.59
CA VAL A 497 5.84 30.73 -11.63
C VAL A 497 7.12 30.64 -12.45
N ILE A 498 8.14 29.98 -11.91
CA ILE A 498 9.30 29.47 -12.66
C ILE A 498 9.11 27.97 -12.82
N ALA A 499 9.35 27.44 -14.02
CA ALA A 499 9.20 26.02 -14.29
C ALA A 499 10.29 25.49 -15.22
N THR A 500 10.64 24.23 -15.03
CA THR A 500 11.53 23.47 -15.91
C THR A 500 10.71 22.66 -16.91
N PHE A 501 11.18 22.63 -18.15
CA PHE A 501 10.62 21.80 -19.20
C PHE A 501 11.72 20.98 -19.85
N GLN A 502 11.60 19.66 -19.77
CA GLN A 502 12.45 18.72 -20.47
C GLN A 502 12.14 18.72 -21.98
N VAL A 503 13.19 18.79 -22.80
CA VAL A 503 13.10 18.84 -24.25
C VAL A 503 13.87 17.67 -24.87
N TYR A 504 13.17 16.86 -25.67
CA TYR A 504 13.75 15.81 -26.50
C TYR A 504 13.54 16.12 -27.99
N ASN A 505 14.61 16.43 -28.74
CA ASN A 505 14.51 16.71 -30.18
C ASN A 505 15.69 16.12 -30.96
N ASN A 506 15.47 15.05 -31.73
CA ASN A 506 16.41 14.51 -32.73
C ASN A 506 17.88 14.45 -32.27
N GLY A 507 18.13 13.96 -31.05
CA GLY A 507 19.49 13.82 -30.48
C GLY A 507 19.94 14.99 -29.59
N ASN A 508 19.23 16.11 -29.55
CA ASN A 508 19.45 17.19 -28.58
C ASN A 508 18.53 17.04 -27.38
N GLN A 509 19.13 16.97 -26.18
CA GLN A 509 18.46 16.81 -24.90
C GLN A 509 18.89 17.93 -23.96
N TYR A 510 17.96 18.76 -23.52
CA TYR A 510 18.24 19.89 -22.63
C TYR A 510 16.99 20.32 -21.87
N THR A 511 17.16 21.17 -20.86
CA THR A 511 16.06 21.70 -20.03
C THR A 511 15.86 23.17 -20.32
N LYS A 512 14.61 23.59 -20.56
CA LYS A 512 14.22 25.01 -20.64
C LYS A 512 13.79 25.49 -19.25
N ILE A 513 14.25 26.67 -18.87
CA ILE A 513 13.67 27.43 -17.75
C ILE A 513 12.67 28.41 -18.35
N MET A 514 11.42 28.31 -17.90
CA MET A 514 10.31 29.14 -18.38
C MET A 514 9.69 29.90 -17.20
N GLN A 515 9.01 31.00 -17.49
CA GLN A 515 8.23 31.74 -16.50
C GLN A 515 6.83 32.07 -16.98
N THR A 516 5.91 32.27 -16.04
CA THR A 516 4.60 32.89 -16.28
C THR A 516 4.09 33.66 -15.07
N LYS A 517 3.40 34.78 -15.30
CA LYS A 517 2.71 35.57 -14.26
C LYS A 517 1.21 35.28 -14.15
N ASN A 518 0.64 34.60 -15.14
CA ASN A 518 -0.80 34.38 -15.25
C ASN A 518 -1.18 32.94 -15.60
N GLY A 519 -0.19 32.05 -15.71
CA GLY A 519 -0.37 30.64 -16.03
C GLY A 519 -0.52 30.35 -17.52
N ARG A 520 -0.80 31.36 -18.35
CA ARG A 520 -1.17 31.19 -19.76
C ARG A 520 -0.08 31.66 -20.71
N ASP A 521 0.51 32.81 -20.39
CA ASP A 521 1.57 33.41 -21.19
C ASP A 521 2.91 33.00 -20.61
N TRP A 522 3.57 32.08 -21.31
CA TRP A 522 4.87 31.54 -20.92
C TRP A 522 5.99 32.14 -21.76
N SER A 523 7.10 32.47 -21.13
CA SER A 523 8.30 32.95 -21.81
C SER A 523 9.54 32.22 -21.31
N MET A 524 10.49 31.97 -22.22
CA MET A 524 11.75 31.31 -21.88
C MET A 524 12.70 32.29 -21.21
N LEU A 525 13.36 31.84 -20.14
CA LEU A 525 14.37 32.58 -19.41
C LEU A 525 15.79 32.07 -19.71
N ALA A 526 15.97 30.75 -19.72
CA ALA A 526 17.28 30.13 -19.88
C ALA A 526 17.16 28.72 -20.46
N LYS A 527 18.31 28.14 -20.83
CA LYS A 527 18.49 26.74 -21.17
C LYS A 527 19.60 26.17 -20.30
N LEU A 528 19.37 25.01 -19.72
CA LEU A 528 20.37 24.25 -18.97
C LEU A 528 20.81 23.05 -19.82
N ASP A 529 22.11 22.80 -19.84
CA ASP A 529 22.71 21.67 -20.56
C ASP A 529 22.59 20.38 -19.73
N VAL A 530 21.33 19.98 -19.51
CA VAL A 530 20.94 18.77 -18.80
C VAL A 530 19.56 18.31 -19.26
N ILE A 531 19.36 16.99 -19.31
CA ILE A 531 18.17 16.35 -19.84
C ILE A 531 16.90 16.65 -19.03
N VAL A 532 16.99 16.76 -17.71
CA VAL A 532 15.92 17.15 -16.80
C VAL A 532 16.52 17.97 -15.65
N ALA A 533 15.76 18.93 -15.13
CA ALA A 533 16.12 19.58 -13.88
C ALA A 533 14.87 19.81 -13.03
N GLU A 534 15.04 19.69 -11.71
CA GLU A 534 14.06 20.07 -10.70
C GLU A 534 14.44 21.41 -10.07
N LEU A 535 13.47 22.10 -9.46
CA LEU A 535 13.63 23.46 -8.96
C LEU A 535 13.41 23.54 -7.45
N GLY A 536 14.18 24.42 -6.81
CA GLY A 536 13.92 24.89 -5.46
C GLY A 536 13.96 26.41 -5.40
N TRP A 537 13.12 27.01 -4.55
CA TRP A 537 13.14 28.45 -4.24
C TRP A 537 12.96 28.68 -2.74
N ASN A 538 13.99 29.24 -2.10
CA ASN A 538 13.97 29.48 -0.65
C ASN A 538 13.59 30.92 -0.26
N GLY A 539 13.20 31.76 -1.19
CA GLY A 539 12.92 33.18 -0.93
C GLY A 539 14.09 34.13 -1.23
N GLU A 540 15.32 33.62 -1.39
CA GLU A 540 16.49 34.42 -1.78
C GLU A 540 17.12 33.95 -3.11
N ARG A 541 17.12 32.64 -3.35
CA ARG A 541 17.83 32.02 -4.47
C ARG A 541 17.03 30.85 -5.05
N TYR A 542 17.18 30.67 -6.35
CA TYR A 542 16.75 29.47 -7.07
C TYR A 542 17.90 28.49 -7.16
N ILE A 543 17.57 27.22 -7.00
CA ILE A 543 18.40 26.11 -7.45
C ILE A 543 17.70 25.38 -8.59
N ALA A 544 18.48 24.84 -9.51
CA ALA A 544 18.05 23.85 -10.47
C ALA A 544 19.04 22.69 -10.41
N TYR A 545 18.59 21.46 -10.20
CA TYR A 545 19.46 20.30 -10.02
C TYR A 545 19.03 19.13 -10.89
N TYR A 546 19.98 18.28 -11.25
CA TYR A 546 19.71 17.03 -11.94
C TYR A 546 19.38 15.94 -10.91
N PRO A 547 18.14 15.41 -10.85
CA PRO A 547 17.73 14.49 -9.79
C PRO A 547 18.54 13.18 -9.76
N TYR A 548 19.10 12.73 -10.89
CA TYR A 548 19.90 11.50 -10.96
C TYR A 548 21.40 11.67 -10.64
N ASN A 549 21.88 12.91 -10.51
CA ASN A 549 23.18 13.28 -9.96
C ASN A 549 23.10 14.75 -9.50
N SER A 550 22.86 14.94 -8.21
CA SER A 550 22.56 16.23 -7.59
C SER A 550 23.80 17.11 -7.41
N SER A 551 25.01 16.58 -7.64
CA SER A 551 26.24 17.38 -7.77
C SER A 551 26.15 18.32 -8.99
N ILE A 552 25.35 17.94 -10.01
CA ILE A 552 25.08 18.76 -11.19
C ILE A 552 23.95 19.75 -10.87
N MET A 553 24.34 20.92 -10.37
CA MET A 553 23.42 21.96 -9.93
C MET A 553 23.73 23.32 -10.57
N TRP A 554 22.70 24.15 -10.73
CA TRP A 554 22.78 25.55 -11.12
C TRP A 554 22.08 26.43 -10.08
N ILE A 555 22.59 27.64 -9.91
CA ILE A 555 21.99 28.65 -9.04
C ILE A 555 21.61 29.91 -9.81
N SER A 556 20.60 30.62 -9.33
CA SER A 556 20.21 31.93 -9.82
C SER A 556 19.59 32.77 -8.70
N LYS A 557 19.81 34.10 -8.71
CA LYS A 557 19.09 35.02 -7.81
C LYS A 557 17.81 35.57 -8.43
N ASP A 558 17.72 35.60 -9.76
CA ASP A 558 16.65 36.29 -10.50
C ASP A 558 15.89 35.35 -11.45
N GLY A 559 16.23 34.06 -11.47
CA GLY A 559 15.66 33.05 -12.35
C GLY A 559 16.05 33.21 -13.83
N LYS A 560 16.85 34.22 -14.19
CA LYS A 560 17.25 34.54 -15.57
C LYS A 560 18.72 34.20 -15.80
N GLN A 561 19.59 34.64 -14.90
CA GLN A 561 21.02 34.39 -14.97
C GLN A 561 21.35 33.16 -14.13
N TRP A 562 21.70 32.08 -14.81
CA TRP A 562 22.03 30.80 -14.19
C TRP A 562 23.52 30.51 -14.34
N SER A 563 24.14 30.07 -13.26
CA SER A 563 25.53 29.60 -13.26
C SER A 563 25.59 28.21 -12.64
N LYS A 564 26.39 27.31 -13.24
CA LYS A 564 26.66 26.01 -12.65
C LYS A 564 27.32 26.21 -11.28
N ALA A 565 26.80 25.58 -10.26
CA ALA A 565 27.25 25.68 -8.88
C ALA A 565 28.39 24.70 -8.62
N ASN A 566 29.31 25.07 -7.73
CA ASN A 566 30.26 24.14 -7.13
C ASN A 566 29.69 23.76 -5.75
N VAL A 567 29.14 22.55 -5.66
CA VAL A 567 28.46 22.03 -4.47
C VAL A 567 29.31 20.96 -3.79
N ASN A 568 29.12 20.76 -2.49
CA ASN A 568 29.77 19.71 -1.71
C ASN A 568 28.92 18.43 -1.64
N LEU A 569 28.43 17.97 -2.81
CA LEU A 569 27.67 16.73 -2.98
C LEU A 569 28.48 15.77 -3.84
N ASP A 570 28.27 14.47 -3.62
CA ASP A 570 28.93 13.42 -4.38
C ASP A 570 28.19 13.15 -5.71
N ASP A 571 28.90 12.61 -6.70
CA ASP A 571 28.32 12.31 -8.02
C ASP A 571 27.22 11.22 -7.99
N ASN A 572 27.14 10.48 -6.88
CA ASN A 572 26.12 9.46 -6.65
C ASN A 572 24.88 10.01 -5.91
N ASP A 573 24.93 11.24 -5.39
CA ASP A 573 23.79 11.83 -4.68
C ASP A 573 22.63 12.07 -5.64
N ARG A 574 21.42 11.69 -5.20
CA ARG A 574 20.16 11.76 -5.94
C ARG A 574 19.09 12.32 -5.02
N PHE A 575 18.84 13.62 -5.15
CA PHE A 575 17.76 14.26 -4.44
C PHE A 575 16.42 13.87 -5.07
N GLU A 576 15.59 13.17 -4.29
CA GLU A 576 14.23 12.80 -4.65
C GLU A 576 13.26 13.97 -4.50
N PHE A 577 13.53 14.87 -3.55
CA PHE A 577 12.83 16.14 -3.48
C PHE A 577 13.70 17.23 -2.86
N VAL A 578 13.38 18.48 -3.18
CA VAL A 578 13.82 19.65 -2.42
C VAL A 578 12.62 20.52 -2.06
N LYS A 579 12.46 20.83 -0.77
CA LYS A 579 11.49 21.78 -0.24
C LYS A 579 12.20 22.93 0.45
N SER A 580 11.48 24.01 0.70
CA SER A 580 12.02 25.17 1.38
C SER A 580 11.27 25.49 2.65
N PHE A 581 12.03 25.70 3.72
CA PHE A 581 11.55 25.99 5.07
C PHE A 581 12.42 27.11 5.64
N ASP A 582 11.81 28.19 6.12
CA ASP A 582 12.52 29.29 6.80
C ASP A 582 13.77 29.84 6.07
N GLY A 583 13.73 29.87 4.73
CA GLY A 583 14.86 30.34 3.93
C GLY A 583 15.96 29.30 3.68
N TYR A 584 15.78 28.06 4.13
CA TYR A 584 16.66 26.93 3.84
C TYR A 584 16.00 26.01 2.81
N PHE A 585 16.84 25.34 2.01
CA PHE A 585 16.48 24.13 1.30
C PHE A 585 16.60 22.94 2.24
N PHE A 586 15.66 22.00 2.12
CA PHE A 586 15.69 20.69 2.75
C PHE A 586 15.49 19.65 1.66
N ALA A 587 16.39 18.67 1.60
CA ALA A 587 16.42 17.65 0.57
C ALA A 587 16.47 16.25 1.17
N PHE A 588 15.88 15.28 0.48
CA PHE A 588 16.08 13.86 0.75
C PHE A 588 16.87 13.23 -0.39
N ASN A 589 17.92 12.48 -0.03
CA ASN A 589 18.84 11.79 -0.91
C ASN A 589 18.59 10.27 -0.85
N ASP A 590 18.40 9.64 -2.00
CA ASP A 590 18.38 8.16 -2.15
C ASP A 590 19.46 7.74 -3.16
N SER A 591 20.68 7.56 -2.65
CA SER A 591 21.84 7.20 -3.46
C SER A 591 22.21 5.73 -3.33
N LEU A 592 22.97 5.22 -4.30
CA LEU A 592 23.61 3.91 -4.22
C LEU A 592 25.11 4.11 -4.01
N GLN A 593 25.65 3.52 -2.94
CA GLN A 593 27.08 3.52 -2.64
C GLN A 593 27.68 2.15 -2.92
N GLU A 594 28.84 2.12 -3.57
CA GLU A 594 29.58 0.87 -3.76
C GLU A 594 30.41 0.58 -2.51
N VAL A 595 30.11 -0.53 -1.84
CA VAL A 595 30.85 -1.03 -0.67
C VAL A 595 31.36 -2.42 -1.00
N ASN A 596 32.68 -2.58 -1.09
CA ASN A 596 33.35 -3.85 -1.41
C ASN A 596 32.93 -4.52 -2.74
N GLY A 597 32.46 -3.74 -3.72
CA GLY A 597 32.01 -4.25 -5.03
C GLY A 597 30.51 -4.50 -5.14
N ASP A 598 29.76 -4.34 -4.04
CA ASP A 598 28.30 -4.39 -4.01
C ASP A 598 27.71 -2.99 -3.83
N TYR A 599 26.56 -2.72 -4.45
CA TYR A 599 25.86 -1.45 -4.29
C TYR A 599 24.87 -1.53 -3.12
N THR A 600 25.10 -0.73 -2.08
CA THR A 600 24.19 -0.55 -0.94
C THR A 600 23.47 0.79 -1.07
N THR A 601 22.26 0.87 -0.55
CA THR A 601 21.51 2.11 -0.53
C THR A 601 22.00 3.04 0.60
N TYR A 602 22.05 4.34 0.32
CA TYR A 602 22.40 5.37 1.27
C TYR A 602 21.35 6.48 1.24
N ASN A 603 20.52 6.49 2.29
CA ASN A 603 19.48 7.49 2.50
C ASN A 603 19.98 8.57 3.45
N ALA A 604 19.94 9.81 3.01
CA ALA A 604 20.36 10.95 3.84
C ALA A 604 19.44 12.14 3.63
N TYR A 605 19.40 13.04 4.61
CA TYR A 605 18.66 14.29 4.52
C TYR A 605 19.66 15.43 4.53
N TYR A 606 19.46 16.45 3.71
CA TYR A 606 20.38 17.59 3.63
C TYR A 606 19.66 18.90 3.82
N THR A 607 20.36 19.87 4.40
CA THR A 607 19.92 21.27 4.46
C THR A 607 20.94 22.18 3.83
N SER A 608 20.47 23.28 3.21
CA SER A 608 21.35 24.31 2.70
C SER A 608 20.66 25.67 2.69
N LYS A 609 21.34 26.72 3.16
CA LYS A 609 20.84 28.09 3.07
C LYS A 609 21.09 28.72 1.70
N ASP A 610 22.21 28.36 1.07
CA ASP A 610 22.71 29.02 -0.13
C ASP A 610 22.61 28.14 -1.39
N GLY A 611 22.22 26.87 -1.24
CA GLY A 611 22.20 25.89 -2.33
C GLY A 611 23.60 25.51 -2.83
N LEU A 612 24.66 25.84 -2.08
CA LEU A 612 26.05 25.55 -2.40
C LEU A 612 26.68 24.61 -1.37
N GLN A 613 26.45 24.91 -0.09
CA GLN A 613 26.94 24.11 1.03
C GLN A 613 25.75 23.35 1.63
N TRP A 614 25.75 22.04 1.43
CA TRP A 614 24.76 21.10 1.93
C TRP A 614 25.31 20.39 3.17
N LYS A 615 24.54 20.42 4.25
CA LYS A 615 24.86 19.77 5.51
C LYS A 615 23.87 18.64 5.73
N GLU A 616 24.39 17.44 5.97
CA GLU A 616 23.57 16.30 6.34
C GLU A 616 22.84 16.59 7.67
N VAL A 617 21.56 16.24 7.71
CA VAL A 617 20.70 16.30 8.88
C VAL A 617 20.66 14.90 9.46
N ALA A 618 21.08 14.77 10.72
CA ALA A 618 20.91 13.54 11.45
C ALA A 618 19.41 13.26 11.63
N ILE A 619 18.93 12.21 10.96
CA ILE A 619 17.64 11.59 11.24
C ILE A 619 17.96 10.21 11.80
N PRO A 620 17.55 9.90 13.04
CA PRO A 620 17.78 8.60 13.61
C PRO A 620 17.25 7.47 12.73
N ASP A 621 17.93 6.34 12.76
CA ASP A 621 17.49 5.14 12.04
C ASP A 621 16.07 4.76 12.49
N LYS A 622 15.16 4.72 11.52
CA LYS A 622 13.74 4.40 11.70
C LYS A 622 13.56 3.00 12.30
N TYR A 623 14.49 2.08 12.04
CA TYR A 623 14.38 0.67 12.40
C TYR A 623 15.67 0.08 12.96
N SER A 624 16.36 0.84 13.81
CA SER A 624 17.61 0.44 14.44
C SER A 624 17.67 -1.06 14.80
N GLY A 625 18.58 -1.77 14.14
CA GLY A 625 18.80 -3.21 14.34
C GLY A 625 17.88 -4.15 13.55
N GLN A 626 17.16 -3.65 12.53
CA GLN A 626 16.34 -4.46 11.63
C GLN A 626 16.68 -4.18 10.17
N GLU A 627 16.92 -5.23 9.40
CA GLU A 627 16.90 -5.14 7.94
C GLU A 627 15.45 -5.03 7.48
N ILE A 628 15.10 -3.93 6.80
CA ILE A 628 13.76 -3.68 6.26
C ILE A 628 13.85 -3.42 4.75
N PHE A 629 12.98 -4.07 3.99
CA PHE A 629 12.87 -3.93 2.55
C PHE A 629 12.36 -2.54 2.17
N GLY A 630 13.08 -1.91 1.23
CA GLY A 630 12.78 -0.60 0.67
C GLY A 630 13.35 0.54 1.51
N ASN A 631 14.06 1.44 0.85
CA ASN A 631 14.36 2.76 1.41
C ASN A 631 13.04 3.52 1.54
N GLU A 632 12.67 3.89 2.75
CA GLU A 632 11.43 4.63 2.94
C GLU A 632 11.67 6.10 2.65
N MET A 633 11.47 6.43 1.39
CA MET A 633 11.65 7.75 0.83
C MET A 633 10.57 8.70 1.35
N MET A 634 10.97 9.88 1.78
CA MET A 634 10.03 11.00 1.91
C MET A 634 9.91 11.68 0.54
N LEU A 635 8.71 12.10 0.16
CA LEU A 635 8.40 12.62 -1.17
C LEU A 635 7.95 14.09 -1.13
N ASP A 636 7.38 14.53 -0.02
CA ASP A 636 6.97 15.92 0.17
C ASP A 636 7.01 16.33 1.64
N GLY A 637 7.00 17.63 1.91
CA GLY A 637 6.98 18.18 3.25
C GLY A 637 6.33 19.55 3.34
N ILE A 638 5.78 19.84 4.51
CA ILE A 638 5.11 21.10 4.82
C ILE A 638 5.37 21.52 6.26
N GLU A 639 5.37 22.84 6.49
CA GLU A 639 5.30 23.39 7.84
C GLU A 639 3.83 23.63 8.23
N ALA A 640 3.38 23.02 9.32
CA ALA A 640 2.04 23.22 9.85
C ALA A 640 2.01 22.91 11.36
N TYR A 641 1.17 23.63 12.11
CA TYR A 641 0.98 23.43 13.55
C TYR A 641 2.27 23.58 14.39
N GLY A 642 3.24 24.37 13.92
CA GLY A 642 4.56 24.50 14.54
C GLY A 642 5.42 23.25 14.38
N LYS A 643 5.17 22.45 13.34
CA LYS A 643 5.91 21.24 13.01
C LYS A 643 6.32 21.24 11.55
N TYR A 644 7.44 20.57 11.28
CA TYR A 644 7.82 20.14 9.95
C TYR A 644 7.29 18.72 9.75
N ILE A 645 6.41 18.55 8.79
CA ILE A 645 5.72 17.29 8.51
C ILE A 645 6.14 16.82 7.13
N PHE A 646 6.60 15.58 7.04
CA PHE A 646 7.03 14.91 5.82
C PHE A 646 6.16 13.69 5.58
N VAL A 647 5.86 13.44 4.31
CA VAL A 647 5.08 12.28 3.88
C VAL A 647 5.82 11.56 2.77
N GLY A 648 5.61 10.25 2.66
CA GLY A 648 6.31 9.49 1.64
C GLY A 648 5.88 8.05 1.47
N ALA A 649 6.84 7.24 1.07
CA ALA A 649 6.63 5.86 0.69
C ALA A 649 6.04 5.02 1.82
N TYR A 650 5.30 3.97 1.45
CA TYR A 650 4.66 3.04 2.39
C TYR A 650 3.70 3.73 3.38
N GLY A 651 3.10 4.86 3.02
CA GLY A 651 2.16 5.57 3.89
C GLY A 651 2.81 6.14 5.17
N GLN A 652 4.12 6.37 5.14
CA GLN A 652 4.83 6.96 6.27
C GLN A 652 4.61 8.46 6.38
N ILE A 653 4.54 8.92 7.62
CA ILE A 653 4.53 10.32 7.98
C ILE A 653 5.59 10.54 9.06
N MET A 654 6.47 11.50 8.85
CA MET A 654 7.45 11.93 9.85
C MET A 654 7.21 13.36 10.25
N TYR A 655 7.47 13.68 11.52
CA TYR A 655 7.43 15.07 11.95
C TYR A 655 8.39 15.39 13.08
N THR A 656 8.80 16.65 13.13
CA THR A 656 9.65 17.24 14.16
C THR A 656 9.19 18.68 14.46
N ASP A 657 9.42 19.14 15.69
CA ASP A 657 9.18 20.53 16.09
C ASP A 657 10.30 21.47 15.60
N GLU A 658 11.49 20.91 15.35
CA GLU A 658 12.66 21.66 14.92
C GLU A 658 13.39 20.89 13.80
N LEU A 659 13.66 21.55 12.69
CA LEU A 659 14.67 21.10 11.75
C LEU A 659 16.02 21.59 12.26
N GLN A 660 17.02 20.70 12.30
CA GLN A 660 18.41 21.07 12.61
C GLN A 660 19.01 21.87 11.44
N LEU A 661 18.47 23.07 11.17
CA LEU A 661 18.87 23.98 10.10
C LEU A 661 20.18 24.67 10.48
N GLY A 662 21.28 23.92 10.49
CA GLY A 662 22.66 24.41 10.62
C GLY A 662 22.93 25.39 11.77
N ILE A 663 23.51 24.90 12.87
CA ILE A 663 24.55 25.66 13.57
C ILE A 663 25.80 25.69 12.71
#